data_AF-A0A7X7QQX7-F1
#
_entry.id   AF-A0A7X7QQX7-F1
#
_cell.length_a   1.000
_cell.length_b   1.000
_cell.length_c   1.000
_cell.angle_alpha   90.00
_cell.angle_beta   90.00
_cell.angle_gamma   90.00
#
_symmetry.space_group_name_H-M   'P 1'
#
loop_
_entity.id
_entity.type
_entity.pdbx_description
1 polymer ?
#
loop_
_entity_poly.entity_id
_entity_poly.type
_entity_poly.pdbx_seq_one_letter_code
_entity_poly.pdbx_strand_id
1 'polypeptide(L)'
;TIVNGSGAGGAGIDLTGGRVVNCLIASNWSLGELGGGGILMTGGTVAHSTIVANRAYVNGHVGTSWTHAGQGKAGAGIQWGYVNGAGNLNAGGGTVTNCIIYYNTRLGSQAQINLGGTGDYTNAIFFSCSRDLATGVNGNLAEEPRLVDWRNGDYTLRPDSPCIDAGVDLGLGADLAGQPRKRDGTGTGLAAVDMGAYERPAADGVFGAHFTVSESDGIGSLETVFTARVYGPDTNGLTYCWNFGNGTLAGGGYRTVSRAFTELGEYTVTLTVSNALGEVAAWTRPEPIRVGAPVAYVAADGGNIAPYDTWAKAATTIQAAVKAAVVTDSGATMVVVSNGTYNIASAADSILIDRGIRVVGLHGPANTIVWGTGSLSAAVYSGFDLDHPGAVVEGFTVGNFNTGVMLHRGVLRNSIIRNNSGATTRPNAEGRGNYSGVGGGLIMHGGLVEYCQIVSNSVSSTGCGGGGALITSGMMRNCTIAYNICPGGSYAKGGGIMLSDVYSQATLRNCLVMGNAMGTSQYTAGAGAMVLQGGRVENCTIVDNDVRQTHPKGIGRDGGIHWTRGTVVNSIIDGNTIFATQTNNVSAGLSSYSSSCAPELTAGVNGNISDPPQFVDRAGGNYRLAKGSPGLNQGVNLAWMDAAAVDLDNHPRVRTLRVDMGCYEYMPPPGSIILLR
;
A
#
# COMPACT_ATOMS: atom_id res chain seq x y z
N THR A 1 -18.94 -11.74 -20.17
CA THR A 1 -18.70 -10.45 -19.48
C THR A 1 -19.36 -10.47 -18.13
N ILE A 2 -18.62 -10.15 -17.07
CA ILE A 2 -19.11 -10.05 -15.69
C ILE A 2 -18.77 -8.65 -15.19
N VAL A 3 -19.79 -7.83 -14.96
CA VAL A 3 -19.62 -6.42 -14.60
C VAL A 3 -20.55 -5.98 -13.50
N ASN A 4 -20.07 -5.08 -12.63
CA ASN A 4 -20.83 -4.48 -11.54
C ASN A 4 -21.42 -5.50 -10.55
N GLY A 5 -20.80 -6.67 -10.39
CA GLY A 5 -21.15 -7.67 -9.38
C GLY A 5 -20.74 -7.25 -7.98
N SER A 6 -21.43 -7.78 -6.97
CA SER A 6 -21.06 -7.60 -5.55
C SER A 6 -21.12 -8.92 -4.78
N GLY A 7 -20.13 -9.18 -3.92
CA GLY A 7 -20.07 -10.42 -3.12
C GLY A 7 -19.12 -10.33 -1.94
N ALA A 8 -19.07 -11.38 -1.10
CA ALA A 8 -18.16 -11.46 0.05
C ALA A 8 -16.73 -11.92 -0.32
N GLY A 9 -16.55 -12.46 -1.53
CA GLY A 9 -15.31 -12.92 -2.13
C GLY A 9 -15.61 -13.41 -3.54
N GLY A 10 -14.70 -13.19 -4.50
CA GLY A 10 -14.95 -13.58 -5.90
C GLY A 10 -16.16 -12.86 -6.50
N ALA A 11 -16.29 -11.56 -6.26
CA ALA A 11 -17.48 -10.79 -6.65
C ALA A 11 -17.75 -10.80 -8.16
N GLY A 12 -16.71 -11.02 -8.98
CA GLY A 12 -16.85 -11.48 -10.35
C GLY A 12 -16.95 -13.01 -10.44
N ILE A 13 -15.90 -13.73 -10.02
CA ILE A 13 -15.82 -15.20 -10.09
C ILE A 13 -15.17 -15.77 -8.82
N ASP A 14 -15.75 -16.84 -8.27
CA ASP A 14 -15.08 -17.75 -7.34
C ASP A 14 -14.70 -19.04 -8.09
N LEU A 15 -13.41 -19.22 -8.32
CA LEU A 15 -12.83 -20.28 -9.16
C LEU A 15 -12.12 -21.31 -8.28
N THR A 16 -12.79 -22.42 -8.04
CA THR A 16 -12.23 -23.59 -7.33
C THR A 16 -11.65 -24.65 -8.27
N GLY A 17 -11.99 -24.56 -9.57
CA GLY A 17 -11.56 -25.45 -10.64
C GLY A 17 -12.21 -25.06 -11.98
N GLY A 18 -11.81 -25.69 -13.09
CA GLY A 18 -12.36 -25.39 -14.42
C GLY A 18 -11.59 -24.31 -15.19
N ARG A 19 -12.25 -23.67 -16.17
CA ARG A 19 -11.62 -22.70 -17.09
C ARG A 19 -12.46 -21.42 -17.23
N VAL A 20 -11.83 -20.27 -17.01
CA VAL A 20 -12.32 -18.93 -17.38
C VAL A 20 -11.52 -18.50 -18.59
N VAL A 21 -12.14 -18.45 -19.76
CA VAL A 21 -11.45 -18.13 -21.02
C VAL A 21 -12.19 -17.03 -21.73
N ASN A 22 -11.47 -16.06 -22.29
CA ASN A 22 -12.05 -15.02 -23.14
C ASN A 22 -13.10 -14.16 -22.41
N CYS A 23 -12.80 -13.76 -21.17
CA CYS A 23 -13.74 -13.06 -20.30
C CYS A 23 -13.29 -11.65 -19.98
N LEU A 24 -14.23 -10.72 -20.01
CA LEU A 24 -14.11 -9.42 -19.35
C LEU A 24 -14.73 -9.50 -17.95
N ILE A 25 -13.91 -9.26 -16.93
CA ILE A 25 -14.31 -9.16 -15.51
C ILE A 25 -13.98 -7.75 -15.04
N ALA A 26 -14.98 -6.87 -15.01
CA ALA A 26 -14.75 -5.45 -14.75
C ALA A 26 -15.68 -4.81 -13.72
N SER A 27 -15.15 -3.87 -12.94
CA SER A 27 -15.96 -3.06 -12.00
C SER A 27 -16.73 -3.87 -10.94
N ASN A 28 -16.29 -5.08 -10.61
CA ASN A 28 -16.91 -5.92 -9.58
C ASN A 28 -16.34 -5.61 -8.20
N TRP A 29 -17.18 -5.63 -7.16
CA TRP A 29 -16.83 -5.14 -5.83
C TRP A 29 -16.99 -6.22 -4.76
N SER A 30 -15.88 -6.62 -4.14
CA SER A 30 -15.90 -7.51 -2.98
C SER A 30 -16.04 -6.71 -1.68
N LEU A 31 -17.01 -7.09 -0.86
CA LEU A 31 -17.32 -6.49 0.44
C LEU A 31 -16.87 -7.36 1.63
N GLY A 32 -16.35 -8.56 1.38
CA GLY A 32 -15.95 -9.48 2.45
C GLY A 32 -14.44 -9.68 2.57
N GLU A 33 -14.05 -10.42 3.61
CA GLU A 33 -12.67 -10.58 4.11
C GLU A 33 -11.74 -11.32 3.13
N LEU A 34 -12.30 -11.99 2.12
CA LEU A 34 -11.54 -12.83 1.18
C LEU A 34 -10.92 -12.04 0.03
N GLY A 35 -11.23 -10.75 -0.16
CA GLY A 35 -10.77 -9.99 -1.32
C GLY A 35 -11.42 -10.49 -2.63
N GLY A 36 -10.68 -10.46 -3.74
CA GLY A 36 -11.14 -11.02 -5.03
C GLY A 36 -12.32 -10.24 -5.62
N GLY A 37 -12.14 -8.92 -5.82
CA GLY A 37 -13.14 -8.12 -6.52
C GLY A 37 -13.46 -8.70 -7.89
N GLY A 38 -12.42 -9.03 -8.67
CA GLY A 38 -12.53 -9.75 -9.93
C GLY A 38 -12.69 -11.26 -9.71
N ILE A 39 -11.60 -11.94 -9.34
CA ILE A 39 -11.56 -13.39 -9.20
C ILE A 39 -11.00 -13.77 -7.83
N LEU A 40 -11.68 -14.66 -7.10
CA LEU A 40 -11.11 -15.46 -6.02
C LEU A 40 -10.76 -16.83 -6.60
N MET A 41 -9.53 -17.29 -6.44
CA MET A 41 -9.01 -18.45 -7.15
C MET A 41 -8.33 -19.43 -6.19
N THR A 42 -8.90 -20.62 -6.01
CA THR A 42 -8.30 -21.75 -5.25
C THR A 42 -7.87 -22.92 -6.14
N GLY A 43 -8.17 -22.84 -7.45
CA GLY A 43 -7.73 -23.77 -8.48
C GLY A 43 -8.22 -23.35 -9.88
N GLY A 44 -7.94 -24.16 -10.91
CA GLY A 44 -8.45 -23.94 -12.27
C GLY A 44 -7.56 -23.07 -13.17
N THR A 45 -8.08 -22.59 -14.30
CA THR A 45 -7.30 -21.80 -15.27
C THR A 45 -8.05 -20.53 -15.67
N VAL A 46 -7.32 -19.43 -15.81
CA VAL A 46 -7.80 -18.17 -16.38
C VAL A 46 -6.96 -17.87 -17.61
N ALA A 47 -7.59 -17.72 -18.78
CA ALA A 47 -6.89 -17.47 -20.03
C ALA A 47 -7.55 -16.37 -20.86
N HIS A 48 -6.76 -15.60 -21.62
CA HIS A 48 -7.28 -14.61 -22.58
C HIS A 48 -8.32 -13.68 -21.95
N SER A 49 -8.09 -13.19 -20.73
CA SER A 49 -9.13 -12.47 -19.97
C SER A 49 -8.63 -11.11 -19.50
N THR A 50 -9.53 -10.13 -19.44
CA THR A 50 -9.26 -8.78 -18.95
C THR A 50 -9.96 -8.60 -17.60
N ILE A 51 -9.17 -8.44 -16.54
CA ILE A 51 -9.60 -8.25 -15.15
C ILE A 51 -9.24 -6.82 -14.74
N VAL A 52 -10.23 -5.93 -14.76
CA VAL A 52 -9.97 -4.48 -14.74
C VAL A 52 -10.94 -3.70 -13.87
N ALA A 53 -10.48 -2.65 -13.20
CA ALA A 53 -11.33 -1.74 -12.42
C ALA A 53 -12.14 -2.40 -11.29
N ASN A 54 -11.80 -3.62 -10.89
CA ASN A 54 -12.46 -4.29 -9.78
C ASN A 54 -12.00 -3.69 -8.45
N ARG A 55 -12.83 -3.84 -7.42
CA ARG A 55 -12.56 -3.32 -6.08
C ARG A 55 -12.63 -4.42 -5.05
N ALA A 56 -11.64 -4.49 -4.18
CA ALA A 56 -11.71 -5.34 -3.00
C ALA A 56 -11.68 -4.51 -1.73
N TYR A 57 -12.58 -4.85 -0.82
CA TYR A 57 -12.49 -4.41 0.54
C TYR A 57 -11.39 -5.17 1.27
N VAL A 58 -10.68 -4.48 2.17
CA VAL A 58 -9.75 -5.11 3.08
C VAL A 58 -10.17 -4.70 4.46
N ASN A 59 -10.87 -5.59 5.13
CA ASN A 59 -11.02 -5.50 6.55
C ASN A 59 -10.09 -6.52 7.21
N GLY A 60 -9.32 -6.06 8.19
CA GLY A 60 -8.79 -6.90 9.27
C GLY A 60 -9.90 -7.40 10.20
N HIS A 61 -11.13 -7.60 9.68
CA HIS A 61 -12.15 -8.29 10.43
C HIS A 61 -11.74 -9.77 10.44
N VAL A 62 -11.61 -10.31 11.64
CA VAL A 62 -11.60 -11.75 11.84
C VAL A 62 -12.94 -11.99 12.50
N GLY A 63 -13.97 -12.21 11.69
CA GLY A 63 -15.27 -12.66 12.18
C GLY A 63 -15.09 -13.82 13.16
N THR A 64 -15.87 -13.80 14.24
CA THR A 64 -15.86 -14.83 15.27
C THR A 64 -16.15 -16.20 14.68
N SER A 65 -15.25 -17.15 14.90
CA SER A 65 -15.33 -18.55 14.44
C SER A 65 -15.11 -18.72 12.92
N TRP A 66 -14.41 -19.82 12.57
CA TRP A 66 -14.03 -20.30 11.23
C TRP A 66 -12.69 -19.80 10.69
N THR A 67 -11.62 -20.50 11.10
CA THR A 67 -10.61 -21.20 10.25
C THR A 67 -9.97 -20.54 9.02
N HIS A 68 -10.25 -19.29 8.69
CA HIS A 68 -9.65 -18.61 7.53
C HIS A 68 -8.52 -17.66 7.91
N ALA A 69 -7.87 -17.96 9.04
CA ALA A 69 -6.61 -17.36 9.48
C ALA A 69 -5.48 -17.74 8.51
N GLY A 70 -5.41 -17.06 7.35
CA GLY A 70 -4.44 -17.38 6.32
C GLY A 70 -4.66 -16.70 4.99
N GLN A 71 -5.09 -15.43 4.93
CA GLN A 71 -5.13 -14.69 3.65
C GLN A 71 -4.00 -13.66 3.61
N GLY A 72 -3.11 -13.78 2.61
CA GLY A 72 -2.01 -12.85 2.31
C GLY A 72 -2.52 -11.49 1.81
N LYS A 73 -1.66 -10.70 1.15
CA LYS A 73 -2.02 -9.39 0.55
C LYS A 73 -3.35 -9.55 -0.20
N ALA A 74 -4.37 -8.74 0.11
CA ALA A 74 -5.65 -8.84 -0.60
C ALA A 74 -5.52 -8.25 -2.01
N GLY A 75 -5.93 -9.03 -3.02
CA GLY A 75 -5.99 -8.65 -4.43
C GLY A 75 -7.41 -8.29 -4.82
N ALA A 76 -7.59 -7.17 -5.50
CA ALA A 76 -8.84 -6.76 -6.11
C ALA A 76 -9.03 -7.36 -7.51
N GLY A 77 -7.95 -7.59 -8.26
CA GLY A 77 -8.02 -8.26 -9.55
C GLY A 77 -8.19 -9.77 -9.37
N ILE A 78 -7.10 -10.45 -9.03
CA ILE A 78 -7.09 -11.88 -8.68
C ILE A 78 -6.58 -12.05 -7.25
N GLN A 79 -7.39 -12.69 -6.42
CA GLN A 79 -6.98 -13.20 -5.11
C GLN A 79 -6.76 -14.70 -5.20
N TRP A 80 -5.58 -15.18 -4.79
CA TRP A 80 -5.37 -16.61 -4.57
C TRP A 80 -5.88 -17.00 -3.19
N GLY A 81 -6.83 -17.92 -3.15
CA GLY A 81 -7.35 -18.50 -1.91
C GLY A 81 -6.49 -19.67 -1.40
N TYR A 82 -6.62 -19.99 -0.12
CA TYR A 82 -5.95 -21.13 0.51
C TYR A 82 -6.72 -22.43 0.28
N VAL A 83 -5.99 -23.53 0.02
CA VAL A 83 -6.51 -24.89 0.21
C VAL A 83 -6.04 -25.34 1.60
N ASN A 84 -6.96 -25.66 2.51
CA ASN A 84 -6.63 -26.07 3.87
C ASN A 84 -5.72 -27.31 3.88
N GLY A 85 -4.63 -27.27 4.66
CA GLY A 85 -4.01 -28.48 5.20
C GLY A 85 -2.71 -28.99 4.54
N ALA A 86 -1.70 -28.14 4.35
CA ALA A 86 -0.29 -28.53 4.41
C ALA A 86 0.56 -27.25 4.35
N GLY A 87 1.50 -27.07 5.26
CA GLY A 87 2.37 -25.89 5.34
C GLY A 87 3.40 -25.81 4.21
N ASN A 88 2.97 -25.81 2.95
CA ASN A 88 3.82 -25.49 1.80
C ASN A 88 3.24 -24.33 0.99
N LEU A 89 4.10 -23.33 0.82
CA LEU A 89 3.95 -22.14 0.00
C LEU A 89 3.88 -22.55 -1.46
N ASN A 90 2.68 -22.63 -2.03
CA ASN A 90 2.49 -22.55 -3.48
C ASN A 90 1.10 -21.98 -3.73
N ALA A 91 0.99 -21.06 -4.69
CA ALA A 91 -0.27 -20.65 -5.27
C ALA A 91 -1.12 -21.91 -5.54
N GLY A 92 -2.21 -22.08 -4.79
CA GLY A 92 -3.02 -23.28 -4.85
C GLY A 92 -3.59 -23.52 -6.26
N GLY A 93 -3.03 -24.49 -6.98
CA GLY A 93 -3.71 -25.31 -7.98
C GLY A 93 -4.19 -24.66 -9.28
N GLY A 94 -3.84 -23.41 -9.62
CA GLY A 94 -4.34 -22.82 -10.86
C GLY A 94 -3.41 -21.84 -11.58
N THR A 95 -3.67 -21.66 -12.88
CA THR A 95 -2.81 -20.92 -13.81
C THR A 95 -3.52 -19.74 -14.47
N VAL A 96 -2.77 -18.67 -14.74
CA VAL A 96 -3.23 -17.46 -15.43
C VAL A 96 -2.35 -17.22 -16.65
N THR A 97 -2.94 -17.17 -17.85
CA THR A 97 -2.20 -17.00 -19.11
C THR A 97 -2.85 -15.98 -20.05
N ASN A 98 -2.10 -15.14 -20.76
CA ASN A 98 -2.65 -14.16 -21.71
C ASN A 98 -3.68 -13.21 -21.08
N CYS A 99 -3.48 -12.81 -19.82
CA CYS A 99 -4.45 -11.97 -19.13
C CYS A 99 -3.93 -10.54 -18.93
N ILE A 100 -4.84 -9.57 -18.90
CA ILE A 100 -4.57 -8.19 -18.46
C ILE A 100 -5.21 -8.01 -17.09
N ILE A 101 -4.42 -7.62 -16.08
CA ILE A 101 -4.88 -7.45 -14.70
C ILE A 101 -4.41 -6.09 -14.19
N TYR A 102 -5.25 -5.07 -14.37
CA TYR A 102 -4.87 -3.67 -14.16
C TYR A 102 -6.00 -2.81 -13.61
N TYR A 103 -5.63 -1.66 -13.01
CA TYR A 103 -6.59 -0.68 -12.47
C TYR A 103 -7.53 -1.25 -11.39
N ASN A 104 -7.21 -2.41 -10.82
CA ASN A 104 -7.99 -2.98 -9.72
C ASN A 104 -7.52 -2.34 -8.42
N THR A 105 -8.43 -1.78 -7.66
CA THR A 105 -8.11 -0.90 -6.52
C THR A 105 -8.67 -1.45 -5.22
N ARG A 106 -8.12 -0.98 -4.11
CA ARG A 106 -8.76 -1.23 -2.83
C ARG A 106 -9.89 -0.25 -2.59
N LEU A 107 -10.98 -0.71 -1.98
CA LEU A 107 -12.06 0.18 -1.58
C LEU A 107 -11.56 1.25 -0.59
N GLY A 108 -11.70 2.52 -0.95
CA GLY A 108 -11.26 3.66 -0.13
C GLY A 108 -9.77 4.03 -0.26
N SER A 109 -9.09 3.47 -1.26
CA SER A 109 -7.69 3.72 -1.59
C SER A 109 -7.55 3.88 -3.10
N GLN A 110 -6.58 4.66 -3.55
CA GLN A 110 -6.25 4.78 -4.97
C GLN A 110 -5.17 3.77 -5.42
N ALA A 111 -4.52 3.09 -4.47
CA ALA A 111 -3.52 2.06 -4.73
C ALA A 111 -4.08 0.89 -5.55
N GLN A 112 -3.25 0.38 -6.47
CA GLN A 112 -3.60 -0.75 -7.31
C GLN A 112 -3.16 -2.05 -6.66
N ILE A 113 -4.13 -2.93 -6.40
CA ILE A 113 -3.92 -4.27 -5.83
C ILE A 113 -4.37 -5.32 -6.83
N ASN A 114 -3.66 -5.43 -7.96
CA ASN A 114 -4.07 -6.32 -9.05
C ASN A 114 -3.97 -7.79 -8.64
N LEU A 115 -2.89 -8.16 -7.95
CA LEU A 115 -2.66 -9.53 -7.45
C LEU A 115 -2.65 -9.59 -5.92
N GLY A 116 -3.27 -10.65 -5.37
CA GLY A 116 -3.29 -10.97 -3.94
C GLY A 116 -2.76 -12.37 -3.62
N GLY A 117 -2.68 -12.74 -2.33
CA GLY A 117 -2.12 -14.02 -1.87
C GLY A 117 -0.64 -13.93 -1.45
N THR A 118 0.06 -15.06 -1.42
CA THR A 118 1.49 -15.14 -1.06
C THR A 118 2.37 -14.99 -2.30
N GLY A 119 3.36 -14.10 -2.22
CA GLY A 119 3.95 -13.38 -3.37
C GLY A 119 4.99 -14.09 -4.24
N ASP A 120 4.87 -15.41 -4.47
CA ASP A 120 5.60 -16.07 -5.57
C ASP A 120 4.60 -16.57 -6.61
N TYR A 121 4.52 -15.84 -7.73
CA TYR A 121 3.64 -16.15 -8.84
C TYR A 121 4.37 -16.81 -10.02
N THR A 122 5.67 -17.12 -9.88
CA THR A 122 6.51 -17.61 -10.97
C THR A 122 6.03 -18.95 -11.54
N ASN A 123 5.28 -19.75 -10.77
CA ASN A 123 4.70 -21.00 -11.25
C ASN A 123 3.21 -20.91 -11.61
N ALA A 124 2.60 -19.72 -11.53
CA ALA A 124 1.16 -19.53 -11.68
C ALA A 124 0.76 -18.59 -12.82
N ILE A 125 1.62 -17.63 -13.19
CA ILE A 125 1.26 -16.57 -14.15
C ILE A 125 2.26 -16.51 -15.30
N PHE A 126 1.73 -16.60 -16.52
CA PHE A 126 2.49 -16.65 -17.78
C PHE A 126 1.88 -15.68 -18.79
N PHE A 127 2.70 -15.07 -19.65
CA PHE A 127 2.24 -14.21 -20.75
C PHE A 127 1.12 -13.23 -20.34
N SER A 128 1.23 -12.62 -19.17
CA SER A 128 0.17 -11.77 -18.61
C SER A 128 0.72 -10.42 -18.18
N CYS A 129 -0.14 -9.41 -18.20
CA CYS A 129 0.20 -8.02 -17.96
C CYS A 129 -0.36 -7.54 -16.61
N SER A 130 0.52 -7.20 -15.67
CA SER A 130 0.20 -6.61 -14.37
C SER A 130 1.42 -5.92 -13.77
N ARG A 131 1.25 -4.73 -13.18
CA ARG A 131 2.33 -4.02 -12.46
C ARG A 131 2.93 -4.79 -11.27
N ASP A 132 2.24 -5.83 -10.81
CA ASP A 132 2.73 -6.71 -9.73
C ASP A 132 3.71 -7.78 -10.25
N LEU A 133 3.91 -7.89 -11.58
CA LEU A 133 4.79 -8.86 -12.22
C LEU A 133 6.12 -8.22 -12.65
N ALA A 134 7.12 -9.05 -12.95
CA ALA A 134 8.38 -8.61 -13.56
C ALA A 134 8.35 -8.84 -15.07
N THR A 135 8.63 -7.79 -15.85
CA THR A 135 8.74 -7.88 -17.32
C THR A 135 9.78 -8.93 -17.72
N GLY A 136 9.43 -9.77 -18.69
CA GLY A 136 10.32 -10.80 -19.25
C GLY A 136 10.36 -12.12 -18.46
N VAL A 137 9.86 -12.15 -17.22
CA VAL A 137 9.70 -13.40 -16.47
C VAL A 137 8.44 -14.09 -16.95
N ASN A 138 8.55 -15.33 -17.46
CA ASN A 138 7.44 -16.12 -18.03
C ASN A 138 6.67 -15.43 -19.17
N GLY A 139 7.32 -14.50 -19.89
CA GLY A 139 6.65 -13.69 -20.91
C GLY A 139 5.68 -12.65 -20.34
N ASN A 140 5.70 -12.39 -19.02
CA ASN A 140 4.86 -11.37 -18.40
C ASN A 140 5.35 -9.95 -18.70
N LEU A 141 4.44 -8.99 -18.53
CA LEU A 141 4.66 -7.56 -18.71
C LEU A 141 4.27 -6.81 -17.43
N ALA A 142 5.09 -5.83 -17.03
CA ALA A 142 4.85 -4.95 -15.89
C ALA A 142 4.38 -3.55 -16.30
N GLU A 143 4.41 -3.25 -17.59
CA GLU A 143 4.04 -1.96 -18.18
C GLU A 143 2.52 -1.79 -18.23
N GLU A 144 2.03 -0.54 -18.26
CA GLU A 144 0.60 -0.31 -18.42
C GLU A 144 0.06 -0.89 -19.73
N PRO A 145 -1.14 -1.50 -19.73
CA PRO A 145 -1.69 -2.18 -20.91
C PRO A 145 -2.24 -1.22 -21.97
N ARG A 146 -2.29 0.09 -21.68
CA ARG A 146 -2.71 1.13 -22.65
C ARG A 146 -4.07 0.85 -23.28
N LEU A 147 -5.09 0.62 -22.46
CA LEU A 147 -6.48 0.48 -22.91
C LEU A 147 -7.01 1.80 -23.50
N VAL A 148 -7.93 1.73 -24.48
CA VAL A 148 -8.48 2.91 -25.17
C VAL A 148 -9.23 3.84 -24.21
N ASP A 149 -10.27 3.34 -23.52
CA ASP A 149 -11.04 4.14 -22.56
C ASP A 149 -11.81 3.26 -21.56
N TRP A 150 -11.06 2.57 -20.70
CA TRP A 150 -11.65 1.63 -19.74
C TRP A 150 -12.62 2.30 -18.76
N ARG A 151 -12.48 3.62 -18.52
CA ARG A 151 -13.36 4.39 -17.63
C ARG A 151 -14.76 4.53 -18.22
N ASN A 152 -14.88 4.56 -19.55
CA ASN A 152 -16.14 4.61 -20.28
C ASN A 152 -16.51 3.25 -20.92
N GLY A 153 -15.81 2.17 -20.56
CA GLY A 153 -16.16 0.81 -20.96
C GLY A 153 -15.50 0.30 -22.24
N ASP A 154 -14.55 1.04 -22.81
CA ASP A 154 -13.73 0.55 -23.93
C ASP A 154 -12.42 -0.06 -23.41
N TYR A 155 -12.39 -1.38 -23.39
CA TYR A 155 -11.26 -2.18 -22.88
C TYR A 155 -10.36 -2.73 -23.99
N THR A 156 -10.49 -2.23 -25.21
CA THR A 156 -9.61 -2.60 -26.33
C THR A 156 -8.23 -1.95 -26.18
N LEU A 157 -7.23 -2.49 -26.87
CA LEU A 157 -5.84 -2.00 -26.81
C LEU A 157 -5.63 -0.81 -27.76
N ARG A 158 -4.97 0.25 -27.26
CA ARG A 158 -4.44 1.31 -28.12
C ARG A 158 -3.37 0.76 -29.05
N PRO A 159 -3.15 1.37 -30.24
CA PRO A 159 -2.15 0.89 -31.21
C PRO A 159 -0.71 0.78 -30.69
N ASP A 160 -0.37 1.54 -29.64
CA ASP A 160 0.95 1.58 -29.01
C ASP A 160 1.05 0.69 -27.75
N SER A 161 0.05 -0.15 -27.47
CA SER A 161 0.04 -1.03 -26.30
C SER A 161 1.16 -2.08 -26.35
N PRO A 162 1.86 -2.32 -25.23
CA PRO A 162 2.82 -3.41 -25.13
C PRO A 162 2.15 -4.80 -25.11
N CYS A 163 0.83 -4.86 -24.92
CA CYS A 163 0.08 -6.11 -24.88
C CYS A 163 -0.29 -6.66 -26.26
N ILE A 164 -0.08 -5.88 -27.34
CA ILE A 164 -0.33 -6.32 -28.71
C ILE A 164 0.74 -7.33 -29.12
N ASP A 165 0.33 -8.43 -29.74
CA ASP A 165 1.20 -9.50 -30.25
C ASP A 165 2.12 -10.14 -29.18
N ALA A 166 1.81 -9.95 -27.89
CA ALA A 166 2.67 -10.34 -26.76
C ALA A 166 2.21 -11.62 -26.02
N GLY A 167 1.02 -12.13 -26.36
CA GLY A 167 0.47 -13.37 -25.82
C GLY A 167 1.01 -14.62 -26.51
N VAL A 168 0.68 -15.78 -25.93
CA VAL A 168 0.97 -17.10 -26.50
C VAL A 168 -0.28 -17.72 -27.12
N ASP A 169 -0.13 -18.47 -28.20
CA ASP A 169 -1.25 -19.22 -28.77
C ASP A 169 -1.68 -20.41 -27.90
N LEU A 170 -2.93 -20.39 -27.46
CA LEU A 170 -3.56 -21.49 -26.71
C LEU A 170 -4.68 -22.20 -27.51
N GLY A 171 -4.76 -21.98 -28.83
CA GLY A 171 -5.71 -22.63 -29.73
C GLY A 171 -7.14 -22.05 -29.66
N LEU A 172 -7.31 -20.82 -29.17
CA LEU A 172 -8.61 -20.14 -29.14
C LEU A 172 -8.90 -19.50 -30.50
N GLY A 173 -10.08 -19.77 -31.09
CA GLY A 173 -10.43 -19.31 -32.43
C GLY A 173 -10.70 -17.80 -32.54
N ALA A 174 -11.42 -17.22 -31.59
CA ALA A 174 -11.82 -15.81 -31.59
C ALA A 174 -11.82 -15.19 -30.19
N ASP A 175 -11.64 -13.88 -30.13
CA ASP A 175 -11.69 -13.03 -28.93
C ASP A 175 -13.13 -12.74 -28.48
N LEU A 176 -13.31 -11.86 -27.48
CA LEU A 176 -14.61 -11.55 -26.92
C LEU A 176 -15.51 -10.76 -27.90
N ALA A 177 -14.93 -10.06 -28.87
CA ALA A 177 -15.63 -9.32 -29.90
C ALA A 177 -15.89 -10.16 -31.19
N GLY A 178 -15.42 -11.41 -31.23
CA GLY A 178 -15.52 -12.31 -32.38
C GLY A 178 -14.39 -12.15 -33.41
N GLN A 179 -13.35 -11.37 -33.11
CA GLN A 179 -12.15 -11.26 -33.93
C GLN A 179 -11.27 -12.50 -33.77
N PRO A 180 -10.75 -13.09 -34.86
CA PRO A 180 -9.73 -14.13 -34.79
C PRO A 180 -8.57 -13.76 -33.87
N ARG A 181 -8.17 -14.65 -32.95
CA ARG A 181 -7.10 -14.38 -31.97
C ARG A 181 -5.71 -14.31 -32.57
N LYS A 182 -5.45 -14.97 -33.70
CA LYS A 182 -4.16 -14.85 -34.39
C LYS A 182 -4.29 -13.83 -35.50
N ARG A 183 -3.89 -12.60 -35.23
CA ARG A 183 -3.91 -11.52 -36.22
C ARG A 183 -2.63 -10.71 -36.14
N ASP A 184 -2.30 -10.07 -37.25
CA ASP A 184 -1.21 -9.10 -37.29
C ASP A 184 -1.74 -7.75 -36.83
N GLY A 185 -1.79 -7.58 -35.51
CA GLY A 185 -2.24 -6.34 -34.88
C GLY A 185 -1.29 -5.19 -35.17
N THR A 186 -0.01 -5.46 -35.40
CA THR A 186 1.03 -4.44 -35.62
C THR A 186 1.29 -4.06 -37.07
N GLY A 187 0.82 -4.86 -38.03
CA GLY A 187 1.08 -4.68 -39.46
C GLY A 187 2.49 -5.08 -39.88
N THR A 188 3.14 -5.95 -39.09
CA THR A 188 4.54 -6.38 -39.29
C THR A 188 4.68 -7.63 -40.15
N GLY A 189 3.56 -8.22 -40.58
CA GLY A 189 3.48 -9.49 -41.30
C GLY A 189 3.49 -10.71 -40.38
N LEU A 190 3.43 -10.52 -39.06
CA LEU A 190 3.41 -11.60 -38.07
C LEU A 190 2.08 -11.61 -37.33
N ALA A 191 1.29 -12.66 -37.54
CA ALA A 191 0.06 -12.86 -36.78
C ALA A 191 0.37 -13.51 -35.42
N ALA A 192 0.15 -12.77 -34.34
CA ALA A 192 0.29 -13.25 -32.97
C ALA A 192 -1.00 -13.02 -32.19
N VAL A 193 -0.97 -13.30 -30.88
CA VAL A 193 -2.13 -13.18 -30.00
C VAL A 193 -1.90 -12.04 -29.03
N ASP A 194 -2.88 -11.16 -28.87
CA ASP A 194 -2.85 -10.11 -27.86
C ASP A 194 -3.08 -10.66 -26.45
N MET A 195 -2.52 -10.02 -25.42
CA MET A 195 -2.94 -10.29 -24.04
C MET A 195 -4.34 -9.70 -23.77
N GLY A 196 -5.13 -10.36 -22.92
CA GLY A 196 -6.47 -9.92 -22.54
C GLY A 196 -7.59 -10.54 -23.38
N ALA A 197 -8.81 -10.05 -23.14
CA ALA A 197 -10.06 -10.55 -23.74
C ALA A 197 -10.32 -10.07 -25.17
N TYR A 198 -9.57 -9.08 -25.65
CA TYR A 198 -9.76 -8.50 -26.97
C TYR A 198 -8.51 -8.72 -27.81
N GLU A 199 -8.71 -8.93 -29.10
CA GLU A 199 -7.69 -8.86 -30.14
C GLU A 199 -7.84 -7.52 -30.86
N ARG A 200 -6.72 -6.85 -31.09
CA ARG A 200 -6.71 -5.68 -31.96
C ARG A 200 -7.08 -6.11 -33.38
N PRO A 201 -7.96 -5.37 -34.07
CA PRO A 201 -8.23 -5.61 -35.47
C PRO A 201 -6.94 -5.59 -36.30
N ALA A 202 -6.90 -6.41 -37.35
CA ALA A 202 -5.74 -6.50 -38.23
C ALA A 202 -5.40 -5.12 -38.83
N ALA A 203 -4.12 -4.83 -38.90
CA ALA A 203 -3.61 -3.54 -39.33
C ALA A 203 -3.53 -3.41 -40.87
N ASP A 204 -4.22 -4.26 -41.62
CA ASP A 204 -4.10 -4.44 -43.08
C ASP A 204 -5.15 -3.67 -43.89
N GLY A 205 -6.31 -3.33 -43.30
CA GLY A 205 -7.43 -2.70 -44.01
C GLY A 205 -7.53 -1.18 -43.92
N VAL A 206 -6.71 -0.51 -43.11
CA VAL A 206 -6.78 0.95 -42.89
C VAL A 206 -5.39 1.53 -42.75
N PHE A 207 -5.10 2.58 -43.53
CA PHE A 207 -3.84 3.32 -43.41
C PHE A 207 -3.78 4.03 -42.06
N GLY A 208 -2.82 3.63 -41.23
CA GLY A 208 -2.69 4.11 -39.85
C GLY A 208 -1.24 4.26 -39.42
N ALA A 209 -1.03 5.14 -38.45
CA ALA A 209 0.29 5.40 -37.90
C ALA A 209 0.22 5.64 -36.39
N HIS A 210 1.28 5.25 -35.69
CA HIS A 210 1.57 5.64 -34.31
C HIS A 210 3.10 5.67 -34.14
N PHE A 211 3.60 5.83 -32.92
CA PHE A 211 5.03 5.73 -32.66
C PHE A 211 5.35 5.17 -31.28
N THR A 212 6.55 4.63 -31.16
CA THR A 212 7.17 4.23 -29.88
C THR A 212 8.27 5.21 -29.52
N VAL A 213 8.55 5.33 -28.22
CA VAL A 213 9.64 6.18 -27.68
C VAL A 213 10.57 5.29 -26.86
N SER A 214 11.88 5.56 -26.90
CA SER A 214 12.84 4.82 -26.06
C SER A 214 12.72 5.20 -24.59
N GLU A 215 12.56 6.50 -24.32
CA GLU A 215 12.31 7.06 -23.00
C GLU A 215 11.27 8.18 -23.12
N SER A 216 10.30 8.23 -22.21
CA SER A 216 9.28 9.30 -22.19
C SER A 216 9.53 10.37 -21.14
N ASP A 217 10.47 10.13 -20.24
CA ASP A 217 10.63 10.85 -18.99
C ASP A 217 12.12 11.13 -18.74
N GLY A 218 12.46 12.39 -18.45
CA GLY A 218 13.80 12.83 -18.07
C GLY A 218 13.77 13.78 -16.89
N ILE A 219 14.91 13.95 -16.20
CA ILE A 219 15.10 14.94 -15.13
C ILE A 219 16.07 16.01 -15.61
N GLY A 220 15.66 17.27 -15.63
CA GLY A 220 16.46 18.40 -16.14
C GLY A 220 16.49 18.49 -17.67
N SER A 221 16.78 17.37 -18.34
CA SER A 221 16.73 17.23 -19.80
C SER A 221 16.42 15.79 -20.20
N LEU A 222 16.03 15.58 -21.46
CA LEU A 222 15.84 14.25 -22.05
C LEU A 222 16.33 14.22 -23.50
N GLU A 223 17.14 13.23 -23.83
CA GLU A 223 17.44 12.84 -25.22
C GLU A 223 16.76 11.51 -25.48
N THR A 224 15.87 11.44 -26.48
CA THR A 224 15.09 10.22 -26.73
C THR A 224 14.87 9.97 -28.21
N VAL A 225 14.60 8.72 -28.56
CA VAL A 225 14.39 8.27 -29.94
C VAL A 225 12.92 7.94 -30.17
N PHE A 226 12.34 8.56 -31.18
CA PHE A 226 11.00 8.29 -31.69
C PHE A 226 11.09 7.37 -32.89
N THR A 227 10.26 6.32 -32.93
CA THR A 227 10.18 5.39 -34.07
C THR A 227 8.74 5.29 -34.54
N ALA A 228 8.47 5.79 -35.74
CA ALA A 228 7.18 5.68 -36.41
C ALA A 228 6.87 4.22 -36.78
N ARG A 229 5.62 3.84 -36.50
CA ARG A 229 5.01 2.58 -36.86
C ARG A 229 3.85 2.89 -37.78
N VAL A 230 3.90 2.40 -39.01
CA VAL A 230 2.90 2.65 -40.06
C VAL A 230 2.41 1.31 -40.56
N TYR A 231 1.11 1.20 -40.75
CA TYR A 231 0.43 -0.03 -41.16
C TYR A 231 -0.71 0.32 -42.13
N GLY A 232 -1.26 -0.70 -42.77
CA GLY A 232 -2.31 -0.58 -43.78
C GLY A 232 -1.77 -0.67 -45.21
N PRO A 233 -2.59 -0.28 -46.21
CA PRO A 233 -2.18 -0.28 -47.60
C PRO A 233 -1.06 0.74 -47.89
N ASP A 234 -0.30 0.47 -48.95
CA ASP A 234 0.65 1.43 -49.56
C ASP A 234 1.63 2.10 -48.58
N THR A 235 2.28 1.29 -47.73
CA THR A 235 3.28 1.74 -46.74
C THR A 235 4.67 2.04 -47.32
N ASN A 236 4.79 2.11 -48.65
CA ASN A 236 6.02 2.50 -49.36
C ASN A 236 6.00 3.99 -49.72
N GLY A 237 7.17 4.63 -49.77
CA GLY A 237 7.28 6.04 -50.20
C GLY A 237 6.60 7.04 -49.25
N LEU A 238 6.62 6.76 -47.95
CA LEU A 238 5.96 7.55 -46.92
C LEU A 238 6.63 8.90 -46.69
N THR A 239 5.83 9.91 -46.36
CA THR A 239 6.30 11.19 -45.81
C THR A 239 5.87 11.31 -44.36
N TYR A 240 6.82 11.59 -43.47
CA TYR A 240 6.59 11.75 -42.03
C TYR A 240 6.64 13.22 -41.66
N CYS A 241 5.67 13.69 -40.88
CA CYS A 241 5.59 15.03 -40.32
C CYS A 241 5.43 14.91 -38.80
N TRP A 242 6.48 15.27 -38.07
CA TRP A 242 6.51 15.28 -36.61
C TRP A 242 6.27 16.68 -36.08
N ASN A 243 5.45 16.77 -35.04
CA ASN A 243 5.41 17.89 -34.11
C ASN A 243 5.78 17.37 -32.74
N PHE A 244 6.91 17.82 -32.19
CA PHE A 244 7.42 17.38 -30.89
C PHE A 244 6.97 18.28 -29.73
N GLY A 245 6.21 19.34 -29.99
CA GLY A 245 5.89 20.37 -28.99
C GLY A 245 7.00 21.40 -28.79
N ASN A 246 8.27 21.05 -29.08
CA ASN A 246 9.42 21.96 -29.08
C ASN A 246 10.01 22.20 -30.49
N GLY A 247 9.27 21.83 -31.54
CA GLY A 247 9.69 21.98 -32.92
C GLY A 247 9.05 20.94 -33.84
N THR A 248 9.23 21.12 -35.16
CA THR A 248 8.68 20.22 -36.18
C THR A 248 9.76 19.65 -37.10
N LEU A 249 9.43 18.56 -37.77
CA LEU A 249 10.31 17.92 -38.77
C LEU A 249 9.45 17.22 -39.83
N ALA A 250 9.74 17.40 -41.11
CA ALA A 250 8.94 16.80 -42.19
C ALA A 250 9.81 16.26 -43.34
N GLY A 251 9.54 15.04 -43.81
CA GLY A 251 10.29 14.40 -44.90
C GLY A 251 10.22 12.87 -44.90
N GLY A 252 10.65 12.25 -46.01
CA GLY A 252 10.57 10.79 -46.19
C GLY A 252 11.59 9.95 -45.39
N GLY A 253 12.68 10.59 -44.91
CA GLY A 253 13.73 9.93 -44.13
C GLY A 253 13.49 9.86 -42.62
N TYR A 254 12.36 10.38 -42.12
CA TYR A 254 12.13 10.61 -40.69
C TYR A 254 11.25 9.54 -40.03
N ARG A 255 11.41 8.28 -40.44
CA ARG A 255 10.78 7.16 -39.74
C ARG A 255 11.29 7.03 -38.30
N THR A 256 12.59 7.24 -38.10
CA THR A 256 13.22 7.24 -36.77
C THR A 256 13.93 8.58 -36.57
N VAL A 257 13.67 9.25 -35.44
CA VAL A 257 14.19 10.59 -35.14
C VAL A 257 14.66 10.65 -33.69
N SER A 258 15.88 11.14 -33.46
CA SER A 258 16.37 11.49 -32.12
C SER A 258 16.04 12.95 -31.81
N ARG A 259 15.57 13.24 -30.59
CA ARG A 259 15.25 14.58 -30.14
C ARG A 259 15.66 14.86 -28.71
N ALA A 260 16.16 16.09 -28.55
CA ALA A 260 16.51 16.73 -27.30
C ALA A 260 15.34 17.55 -26.75
N PHE A 261 15.07 17.40 -25.47
CA PHE A 261 14.21 18.26 -24.67
C PHE A 261 15.05 18.83 -23.53
N THR A 262 15.54 20.05 -23.70
CA THR A 262 16.48 20.71 -22.76
C THR A 262 15.79 21.64 -21.77
N GLU A 263 14.52 21.97 -22.00
CA GLU A 263 13.70 22.77 -21.09
C GLU A 263 12.75 21.87 -20.30
N LEU A 264 12.48 22.25 -19.05
CA LEU A 264 11.53 21.55 -18.20
C LEU A 264 10.09 21.74 -18.72
N GLY A 265 9.28 20.69 -18.67
CA GLY A 265 7.89 20.76 -19.09
C GLY A 265 7.35 19.46 -19.68
N GLU A 266 6.12 19.54 -20.15
CA GLU A 266 5.43 18.48 -20.87
C GLU A 266 5.34 18.83 -22.35
N TYR A 267 5.64 17.85 -23.21
CA TYR A 267 5.66 18.02 -24.65
C TYR A 267 4.69 17.03 -25.30
N THR A 268 3.64 17.56 -25.92
CA THR A 268 2.71 16.78 -26.74
C THR A 268 3.36 16.47 -28.08
N VAL A 269 3.45 15.17 -28.40
CA VAL A 269 4.07 14.72 -29.65
C VAL A 269 3.01 14.14 -30.58
N THR A 270 2.96 14.66 -31.80
CA THR A 270 2.06 14.22 -32.87
C THR A 270 2.89 13.77 -34.07
N LEU A 271 2.53 12.63 -34.62
CA LEU A 271 3.00 12.13 -35.91
C LEU A 271 1.88 12.21 -36.93
N THR A 272 2.16 12.78 -38.10
CA THR A 272 1.32 12.69 -39.29
C THR A 272 2.11 12.01 -40.40
N VAL A 273 1.54 10.99 -41.03
CA VAL A 273 2.15 10.25 -42.13
C VAL A 273 1.23 10.31 -43.33
N SER A 274 1.80 10.52 -44.51
CA SER A 274 1.08 10.40 -45.78
C SER A 274 1.77 9.42 -46.73
N ASN A 275 1.00 8.76 -47.58
CA ASN A 275 1.50 7.87 -48.62
C ASN A 275 1.34 8.48 -50.03
N ALA A 276 1.79 7.74 -51.05
CA ALA A 276 1.75 8.18 -52.45
C ALA A 276 0.32 8.27 -53.03
N LEU A 277 -0.66 7.65 -52.39
CA LEU A 277 -2.08 7.71 -52.77
C LEU A 277 -2.81 8.92 -52.15
N GLY A 278 -2.12 9.72 -51.34
CA GLY A 278 -2.71 10.87 -50.66
C GLY A 278 -3.49 10.53 -49.39
N GLU A 279 -3.43 9.29 -48.91
CA GLU A 279 -3.98 8.91 -47.61
C GLU A 279 -3.13 9.53 -46.50
N VAL A 280 -3.78 9.94 -45.41
CA VAL A 280 -3.13 10.61 -44.28
C VAL A 280 -3.59 9.96 -42.98
N ALA A 281 -2.62 9.57 -42.16
CA ALA A 281 -2.85 9.09 -40.80
C ALA A 281 -2.16 10.04 -39.82
N ALA A 282 -2.86 10.42 -38.75
CA ALA A 282 -2.30 11.22 -37.67
C ALA A 282 -2.54 10.56 -36.32
N TRP A 283 -1.53 10.60 -35.46
CA TRP A 283 -1.62 10.10 -34.10
C TRP A 283 -0.85 10.99 -33.15
N THR A 284 -1.56 11.47 -32.13
CA THR A 284 -0.98 12.19 -30.99
C THR A 284 -0.87 11.20 -29.86
N ARG A 285 0.34 11.06 -29.30
CA ARG A 285 0.53 10.21 -28.13
C ARG A 285 -0.28 10.78 -26.96
N PRO A 286 -1.16 9.99 -26.31
CA PRO A 286 -1.98 10.51 -25.21
C PRO A 286 -1.15 10.94 -24.00
N GLU A 287 -0.07 10.23 -23.70
CA GLU A 287 0.88 10.63 -22.67
C GLU A 287 1.93 11.61 -23.25
N PRO A 288 2.23 12.72 -22.58
CA PRO A 288 3.28 13.64 -23.02
C PRO A 288 4.68 13.04 -22.78
N ILE A 289 5.67 13.61 -23.45
CA ILE A 289 7.07 13.50 -23.04
C ILE A 289 7.28 14.48 -21.89
N ARG A 290 7.95 14.07 -20.81
CA ARG A 290 8.10 14.90 -19.60
C ARG A 290 9.57 15.12 -19.30
N VAL A 291 9.94 16.38 -19.13
CA VAL A 291 11.22 16.78 -18.52
C VAL A 291 10.91 17.38 -17.16
N GLY A 292 11.02 16.53 -16.13
CA GLY A 292 10.70 16.88 -14.75
C GLY A 292 11.79 17.70 -14.07
N ALA A 293 11.37 18.53 -13.13
CA ALA A 293 12.30 19.23 -12.25
C ALA A 293 12.93 18.24 -11.24
N PRO A 294 14.22 18.38 -10.89
CA PRO A 294 14.83 17.61 -9.80
C PRO A 294 14.12 17.86 -8.45
N VAL A 295 13.61 19.08 -8.25
CA VAL A 295 12.82 19.47 -7.08
C VAL A 295 11.54 20.15 -7.55
N ALA A 296 10.40 19.69 -7.06
CA ALA A 296 9.11 20.34 -7.23
C ALA A 296 8.66 20.95 -5.89
N TYR A 297 8.29 22.22 -5.90
CA TYR A 297 7.88 22.96 -4.71
C TYR A 297 6.37 23.03 -4.58
N VAL A 298 5.88 23.00 -3.34
CA VAL A 298 4.46 23.11 -3.00
C VAL A 298 4.27 24.19 -1.94
N ALA A 299 3.45 25.20 -2.22
CA ALA A 299 3.13 26.28 -1.29
C ALA A 299 1.67 26.70 -1.47
N ALA A 300 0.95 26.94 -0.37
CA ALA A 300 -0.47 27.29 -0.43
C ALA A 300 -0.73 28.60 -1.20
N ASP A 301 0.24 29.50 -1.21
CA ASP A 301 0.29 30.79 -1.92
C ASP A 301 1.17 30.75 -3.19
N GLY A 302 1.57 29.55 -3.63
CA GLY A 302 2.37 29.37 -4.85
C GLY A 302 1.60 29.76 -6.12
N GLY A 303 2.33 30.07 -7.20
CA GLY A 303 1.73 30.47 -8.47
C GLY A 303 0.96 29.35 -9.21
N ASN A 304 1.11 28.10 -8.79
CA ASN A 304 0.54 26.91 -9.43
C ASN A 304 0.91 26.79 -10.92
N ILE A 305 2.20 26.94 -11.22
CA ILE A 305 2.73 26.93 -12.59
C ILE A 305 3.68 25.72 -12.72
N ALA A 306 3.26 24.70 -13.46
CA ALA A 306 4.13 23.58 -13.81
C ALA A 306 5.39 24.13 -14.52
N PRO A 307 6.59 23.56 -14.27
CA PRO A 307 6.86 22.30 -13.58
C PRO A 307 7.13 22.43 -12.07
N TYR A 308 6.71 23.54 -11.44
CA TYR A 308 6.85 23.80 -10.00
C TYR A 308 8.31 23.84 -9.51
N ASP A 309 9.25 24.23 -10.37
CA ASP A 309 10.70 24.22 -10.18
C ASP A 309 11.23 25.37 -9.29
N THR A 310 10.36 26.28 -8.86
CA THR A 310 10.69 27.38 -7.94
C THR A 310 9.53 27.64 -6.97
N TRP A 311 9.78 28.31 -5.84
CA TRP A 311 8.73 28.71 -4.91
C TRP A 311 7.67 29.62 -5.55
N ALA A 312 8.08 30.57 -6.42
CA ALA A 312 7.13 31.44 -7.13
C ALA A 312 6.18 30.66 -8.03
N LYS A 313 6.67 29.55 -8.61
CA LYS A 313 5.88 28.64 -9.45
C LYS A 313 5.20 27.52 -8.67
N ALA A 314 5.45 27.37 -7.36
CA ALA A 314 5.09 26.20 -6.58
C ALA A 314 3.62 25.77 -6.78
N ALA A 315 3.39 24.46 -6.78
CA ALA A 315 2.05 23.91 -6.83
C ALA A 315 1.26 24.35 -5.59
N THR A 316 -0.02 24.65 -5.74
CA THR A 316 -0.90 24.98 -4.61
C THR A 316 -1.42 23.75 -3.88
N THR A 317 -1.21 22.56 -4.45
CA THR A 317 -1.57 21.28 -3.83
C THR A 317 -0.42 20.29 -3.93
N ILE A 318 -0.29 19.43 -2.91
CA ILE A 318 0.73 18.37 -2.89
C ILE A 318 0.49 17.39 -4.05
N GLN A 319 -0.77 17.04 -4.33
CA GLN A 319 -1.13 16.11 -5.39
C GLN A 319 -0.72 16.60 -6.78
N ALA A 320 -0.78 17.91 -7.06
CA ALA A 320 -0.34 18.45 -8.34
C ALA A 320 1.16 18.28 -8.55
N ALA A 321 1.99 18.54 -7.54
CA ALA A 321 3.44 18.29 -7.62
C ALA A 321 3.77 16.80 -7.70
N VAL A 322 3.06 15.94 -6.97
CA VAL A 322 3.22 14.48 -7.04
C VAL A 322 2.85 13.92 -8.43
N LYS A 323 1.81 14.45 -9.07
CA LYS A 323 1.43 14.08 -10.46
C LYS A 323 2.47 14.53 -11.49
N ALA A 324 3.08 15.69 -11.29
CA ALA A 324 4.14 16.21 -12.16
C ALA A 324 5.52 15.58 -11.91
N ALA A 325 5.70 14.90 -10.78
CA ALA A 325 6.96 14.28 -10.40
C ALA A 325 7.32 13.12 -11.35
N VAL A 326 8.59 13.11 -11.79
CA VAL A 326 9.13 12.13 -12.72
C VAL A 326 10.11 11.20 -12.00
N VAL A 327 10.20 9.95 -12.46
CA VAL A 327 11.18 8.95 -12.01
C VAL A 327 11.88 8.37 -13.23
N THR A 328 13.21 8.31 -13.17
CA THR A 328 14.09 7.70 -14.17
C THR A 328 15.09 6.81 -13.47
N ASP A 329 15.87 6.04 -14.24
CA ASP A 329 16.98 5.24 -13.69
C ASP A 329 18.08 6.11 -13.06
N SER A 330 18.20 7.36 -13.50
CA SER A 330 19.21 8.33 -13.05
C SER A 330 18.76 9.20 -11.88
N GLY A 331 17.47 9.21 -11.53
CA GLY A 331 16.97 10.01 -10.41
C GLY A 331 15.45 10.13 -10.36
N ALA A 332 14.97 10.83 -9.35
CA ALA A 332 13.55 11.09 -9.16
C ALA A 332 13.33 12.52 -8.65
N THR A 333 12.20 13.11 -9.03
CA THR A 333 11.77 14.39 -8.47
C THR A 333 11.56 14.28 -6.96
N MET A 334 12.16 15.20 -6.20
CA MET A 334 11.82 15.42 -4.79
C MET A 334 10.73 16.48 -4.68
N VAL A 335 9.63 16.16 -4.00
CA VAL A 335 8.55 17.10 -3.72
C VAL A 335 8.79 17.74 -2.35
N VAL A 336 8.95 19.06 -2.31
CA VAL A 336 9.21 19.83 -1.08
C VAL A 336 8.02 20.73 -0.79
N VAL A 337 7.43 20.54 0.39
CA VAL A 337 6.20 21.21 0.81
C VAL A 337 6.50 22.27 1.86
N SER A 338 6.08 23.51 1.62
CA SER A 338 6.27 24.61 2.57
C SER A 338 5.43 24.41 3.84
N ASN A 339 5.55 25.37 4.76
CA ASN A 339 4.71 25.41 5.94
C ASN A 339 3.27 25.74 5.56
N GLY A 340 2.33 25.28 6.37
CA GLY A 340 0.91 25.54 6.21
C GLY A 340 0.06 24.29 6.34
N THR A 341 -1.25 24.51 6.19
CA THR A 341 -2.26 23.45 6.20
C THR A 341 -2.77 23.23 4.78
N TYR A 342 -2.60 22.01 4.28
CA TYR A 342 -3.03 21.56 2.96
C TYR A 342 -4.28 20.70 3.13
N ASN A 343 -5.42 21.27 2.74
CA ASN A 343 -6.73 20.65 2.93
C ASN A 343 -7.03 19.64 1.81
N ILE A 344 -7.53 18.47 2.19
CA ILE A 344 -7.98 17.41 1.29
C ILE A 344 -9.49 17.24 1.48
N ALA A 345 -10.27 17.41 0.41
CA ALA A 345 -11.72 17.48 0.48
C ALA A 345 -12.41 16.14 0.20
N SER A 346 -11.77 15.23 -0.54
CA SER A 346 -12.39 13.98 -0.97
C SER A 346 -11.38 12.87 -1.23
N ALA A 347 -11.89 11.66 -1.43
CA ALA A 347 -11.10 10.51 -1.86
C ALA A 347 -10.40 10.68 -3.21
N ALA A 348 -10.92 11.52 -4.11
CA ALA A 348 -10.27 11.82 -5.38
C ALA A 348 -9.00 12.69 -5.18
N ASP A 349 -8.93 13.39 -4.05
CA ASP A 349 -7.85 14.34 -3.71
C ASP A 349 -6.80 13.73 -2.77
N SER A 350 -6.97 12.48 -2.31
CA SER A 350 -5.98 11.78 -1.48
C SER A 350 -4.62 11.76 -2.16
N ILE A 351 -3.54 11.89 -1.38
CA ILE A 351 -2.19 12.00 -1.93
C ILE A 351 -1.65 10.60 -2.26
N LEU A 352 -1.90 10.13 -3.50
CA LEU A 352 -1.39 8.85 -4.00
C LEU A 352 0.06 9.00 -4.46
N ILE A 353 0.94 8.19 -3.88
CA ILE A 353 2.34 8.04 -4.29
C ILE A 353 2.55 6.60 -4.75
N ASP A 354 2.42 6.39 -6.05
CA ASP A 354 2.49 5.11 -6.76
C ASP A 354 3.85 4.86 -7.43
N ARG A 355 4.82 5.76 -7.23
CA ARG A 355 6.17 5.71 -7.80
C ARG A 355 7.25 6.11 -6.79
N GLY A 356 8.51 5.84 -7.13
CA GLY A 356 9.67 6.03 -6.27
C GLY A 356 10.13 7.47 -6.08
N ILE A 357 9.26 8.33 -5.53
CA ILE A 357 9.57 9.74 -5.22
C ILE A 357 9.62 9.99 -3.71
N ARG A 358 10.29 11.07 -3.31
CA ARG A 358 10.30 11.55 -1.92
C ARG A 358 9.45 12.80 -1.79
N VAL A 359 8.55 12.81 -0.81
CA VAL A 359 7.69 13.95 -0.46
C VAL A 359 8.03 14.37 0.98
N VAL A 360 8.46 15.62 1.16
CA VAL A 360 8.97 16.13 2.44
C VAL A 360 8.30 17.44 2.87
N GLY A 361 7.88 17.51 4.13
CA GLY A 361 7.50 18.75 4.79
C GLY A 361 8.74 19.52 5.23
N LEU A 362 8.95 20.71 4.67
CA LEU A 362 10.22 21.47 4.75
C LEU A 362 10.70 21.70 6.19
N HIS A 363 9.79 22.03 7.11
CA HIS A 363 10.11 22.28 8.51
C HIS A 363 9.43 21.28 9.46
N GLY A 364 9.22 20.06 8.98
CA GLY A 364 8.74 18.94 9.77
C GLY A 364 7.27 19.03 10.20
N PRO A 365 6.81 18.05 10.98
CA PRO A 365 5.40 17.80 11.20
C PRO A 365 4.71 18.90 12.01
N ALA A 366 5.45 19.71 12.76
CA ALA A 366 4.89 20.84 13.50
C ALA A 366 4.40 21.98 12.58
N ASN A 367 4.94 22.08 11.36
CA ASN A 367 4.71 23.22 10.46
C ASN A 367 4.04 22.84 9.14
N THR A 368 4.14 21.58 8.72
CA THR A 368 3.52 21.10 7.47
C THR A 368 2.41 20.11 7.79
N ILE A 369 1.16 20.54 7.57
CA ILE A 369 -0.04 19.83 8.00
C ILE A 369 -0.87 19.43 6.78
N VAL A 370 -1.24 18.15 6.70
CA VAL A 370 -2.24 17.64 5.77
C VAL A 370 -3.51 17.36 6.55
N TRP A 371 -4.62 17.98 6.16
CA TRP A 371 -5.84 17.97 6.95
C TRP A 371 -7.07 17.61 6.11
N GLY A 372 -7.85 16.63 6.56
CA GLY A 372 -9.12 16.30 5.92
C GLY A 372 -10.16 17.38 6.19
N THR A 373 -10.96 17.72 5.17
CA THR A 373 -12.07 18.69 5.27
C THR A 373 -13.37 18.17 4.70
N GLY A 374 -13.33 17.04 4.00
CA GLY A 374 -14.54 16.36 3.52
C GLY A 374 -15.37 15.80 4.67
N SER A 375 -16.65 15.59 4.41
CA SER A 375 -17.50 14.85 5.34
C SER A 375 -16.92 13.45 5.56
N LEU A 376 -16.64 13.09 6.81
CA LEU A 376 -16.19 11.74 7.21
C LEU A 376 -17.21 10.64 6.84
N SER A 377 -18.39 11.03 6.34
CA SER A 377 -19.46 10.16 5.85
C SER A 377 -19.36 9.76 4.38
N ALA A 378 -18.38 10.25 3.60
CA ALA A 378 -18.31 10.05 2.16
C ALA A 378 -17.07 9.23 1.74
N ALA A 379 -17.16 7.89 1.89
CA ALA A 379 -16.10 6.91 1.57
C ALA A 379 -14.77 7.11 2.33
N VAL A 380 -14.11 6.01 2.70
CA VAL A 380 -12.79 6.09 3.35
C VAL A 380 -11.81 6.76 2.38
N TYR A 381 -11.08 7.78 2.83
CA TYR A 381 -9.88 8.26 2.15
C TYR A 381 -8.80 8.63 3.15
N SER A 382 -7.55 8.44 2.73
CA SER A 382 -6.39 8.80 3.50
C SER A 382 -5.80 10.14 3.08
N GLY A 383 -5.04 10.76 3.99
CA GLY A 383 -4.20 11.90 3.64
C GLY A 383 -3.13 11.48 2.65
N PHE A 384 -2.44 10.37 2.95
CA PHE A 384 -1.46 9.74 2.07
C PHE A 384 -1.80 8.28 1.77
N ASP A 385 -1.56 7.86 0.52
CA ASP A 385 -1.68 6.48 0.05
C ASP A 385 -0.38 6.09 -0.66
N LEU A 386 0.46 5.27 -0.02
CA LEU A 386 1.78 4.89 -0.52
C LEU A 386 1.76 3.48 -1.11
N ASP A 387 2.02 3.38 -2.42
CA ASP A 387 1.93 2.14 -3.21
C ASP A 387 3.18 1.90 -4.08
N HIS A 388 4.36 2.23 -3.55
CA HIS A 388 5.62 1.95 -4.22
C HIS A 388 6.76 1.72 -3.22
N PRO A 389 7.66 0.74 -3.43
CA PRO A 389 8.73 0.43 -2.47
C PRO A 389 9.75 1.57 -2.32
N GLY A 390 9.96 2.36 -3.37
CA GLY A 390 10.80 3.56 -3.35
C GLY A 390 10.08 4.85 -2.91
N ALA A 391 8.79 4.81 -2.58
CA ALA A 391 8.07 6.00 -2.12
C ALA A 391 8.48 6.36 -0.68
N VAL A 392 8.71 7.64 -0.42
CA VAL A 392 9.05 8.15 0.93
C VAL A 392 8.21 9.37 1.26
N VAL A 393 7.54 9.34 2.42
CA VAL A 393 6.85 10.49 3.01
C VAL A 393 7.48 10.83 4.35
N GLU A 394 7.86 12.09 4.54
CA GLU A 394 8.47 12.53 5.78
C GLU A 394 8.11 13.96 6.21
N GLY A 395 7.98 14.18 7.51
CA GLY A 395 7.86 15.53 8.06
C GLY A 395 6.45 16.12 8.03
N PHE A 396 5.40 15.31 8.14
CA PHE A 396 4.01 15.79 8.07
C PHE A 396 3.23 15.53 9.36
N THR A 397 2.37 16.47 9.76
CA THR A 397 1.19 16.12 10.54
C THR A 397 0.06 15.72 9.58
N VAL A 398 -0.61 14.60 9.82
CA VAL A 398 -1.74 14.12 9.02
C VAL A 398 -2.95 13.87 9.91
N GLY A 399 -4.05 14.57 9.68
CA GLY A 399 -5.21 14.49 10.57
C GLY A 399 -6.57 14.80 9.96
N ASN A 400 -7.62 14.45 10.71
CA ASN A 400 -9.03 14.61 10.33
C ASN A 400 -9.46 13.82 9.08
N PHE A 401 -8.89 12.64 8.88
CA PHE A 401 -9.29 11.68 7.85
C PHE A 401 -10.05 10.49 8.43
N ASN A 402 -10.63 9.67 7.56
CA ASN A 402 -11.12 8.34 7.95
C ASN A 402 -9.95 7.42 8.33
N THR A 403 -8.85 7.48 7.59
CA THR A 403 -7.57 6.94 8.05
C THR A 403 -6.49 7.95 7.71
N GLY A 404 -5.54 8.24 8.59
CA GLY A 404 -4.50 9.22 8.29
C GLY A 404 -3.65 8.80 7.10
N VAL A 405 -3.10 7.59 7.15
CA VAL A 405 -2.19 7.05 6.11
C VAL A 405 -2.53 5.61 5.78
N MET A 406 -2.56 5.29 4.48
CA MET A 406 -2.50 3.92 3.98
C MET A 406 -1.10 3.65 3.43
N LEU A 407 -0.41 2.69 4.03
CA LEU A 407 0.93 2.27 3.65
C LEU A 407 0.88 0.85 3.11
N HIS A 408 0.91 0.69 1.79
CA HIS A 408 1.03 -0.62 1.15
C HIS A 408 2.49 -1.00 0.98
N ARG A 409 3.31 -0.04 0.55
CA ARG A 409 4.75 -0.17 0.29
C ARG A 409 5.43 1.19 0.51
N GLY A 410 6.75 1.20 0.71
CA GLY A 410 7.52 2.44 0.88
C GLY A 410 7.81 2.77 2.34
N VAL A 411 8.12 4.04 2.60
CA VAL A 411 8.55 4.53 3.92
C VAL A 411 7.72 5.73 4.37
N LEU A 412 7.17 5.66 5.58
CA LEU A 412 6.64 6.80 6.32
C LEU A 412 7.57 7.10 7.50
N ARG A 413 8.06 8.32 7.63
CA ARG A 413 8.92 8.68 8.77
C ARG A 413 8.74 10.09 9.30
N ASN A 414 9.23 10.34 10.52
CA ASN A 414 9.30 11.68 11.12
C ASN A 414 7.96 12.45 11.06
N SER A 415 6.85 11.77 11.30
CA SER A 415 5.50 12.29 11.05
C SER A 415 4.57 12.09 12.24
N ILE A 416 3.53 12.92 12.34
CA ILE A 416 2.51 12.88 13.39
C ILE A 416 1.16 12.55 12.75
N ILE A 417 0.59 11.40 13.07
CA ILE A 417 -0.69 10.95 12.54
C ILE A 417 -1.72 11.07 13.66
N ARG A 418 -2.63 12.04 13.56
CA ARG A 418 -3.50 12.40 14.69
C ARG A 418 -4.91 12.84 14.34
N ASN A 419 -5.82 12.68 15.29
CA ASN A 419 -7.21 13.13 15.19
C ASN A 419 -7.93 12.60 13.95
N ASN A 420 -7.55 11.42 13.49
CA ASN A 420 -8.26 10.71 12.43
C ASN A 420 -9.33 9.82 13.07
N SER A 421 -10.44 9.61 12.36
CA SER A 421 -11.57 8.83 12.85
C SER A 421 -12.04 7.84 11.78
N GLY A 422 -11.68 6.56 11.96
CA GLY A 422 -12.09 5.46 11.09
C GLY A 422 -13.59 5.26 11.03
N ALA A 423 -14.25 5.88 10.07
CA ALA A 423 -15.66 5.67 9.76
C ALA A 423 -15.84 4.82 8.50
N THR A 424 -16.81 3.89 8.52
CA THR A 424 -17.40 3.31 7.32
C THR A 424 -18.89 3.66 7.32
N THR A 425 -19.39 4.18 6.20
CA THR A 425 -20.76 4.71 6.08
C THR A 425 -21.50 4.16 4.86
N ARG A 426 -21.40 2.86 4.57
CA ARG A 426 -22.32 2.25 3.61
C ARG A 426 -23.09 1.10 4.24
N PRO A 427 -24.41 1.24 4.47
CA PRO A 427 -25.27 0.10 4.68
C PRO A 427 -25.31 -0.71 3.38
N ASN A 428 -25.25 -2.03 3.47
CA ASN A 428 -25.75 -2.87 2.39
C ASN A 428 -27.28 -2.70 2.33
N ALA A 429 -27.88 -2.89 1.15
CA ALA A 429 -29.32 -2.74 0.92
C ALA A 429 -30.21 -3.71 1.75
N GLU A 430 -29.61 -4.61 2.54
CA GLU A 430 -30.30 -5.65 3.30
C GLU A 430 -30.44 -5.35 4.80
N GLY A 431 -30.01 -4.18 5.29
CA GLY A 431 -30.22 -3.79 6.70
C GLY A 431 -29.48 -4.67 7.73
N ARG A 432 -28.52 -5.50 7.29
CA ARG A 432 -27.62 -6.27 8.15
C ARG A 432 -26.25 -5.61 8.16
N GLY A 433 -26.17 -4.47 8.86
CA GLY A 433 -24.93 -3.70 8.99
C GLY A 433 -23.90 -4.38 9.87
N ASN A 434 -22.77 -4.75 9.29
CA ASN A 434 -21.53 -5.08 10.02
C ASN A 434 -20.35 -4.51 9.21
N TYR A 435 -20.02 -3.23 9.39
CA TYR A 435 -18.85 -2.63 8.74
C TYR A 435 -17.97 -1.91 9.78
N SER A 436 -16.73 -2.41 9.92
CA SER A 436 -15.72 -2.08 10.93
C SER A 436 -14.81 -0.91 10.55
N GLY A 437 -14.69 0.08 11.42
CA GLY A 437 -13.62 1.08 11.39
C GLY A 437 -12.33 0.47 11.96
N VAL A 438 -11.27 0.44 11.17
CA VAL A 438 -9.96 -0.07 11.59
C VAL A 438 -8.86 0.92 11.25
N GLY A 439 -7.78 0.94 12.05
CA GLY A 439 -6.59 1.74 11.76
C GLY A 439 -6.90 3.23 11.61
N GLY A 440 -7.52 3.84 12.64
CA GLY A 440 -7.93 5.24 12.57
C GLY A 440 -6.81 6.18 12.16
N GLY A 441 -5.60 5.99 12.69
CA GLY A 441 -4.41 6.71 12.26
C GLY A 441 -3.75 6.10 11.02
N LEU A 442 -3.40 4.82 11.10
CA LEU A 442 -2.57 4.14 10.09
C LEU A 442 -3.14 2.78 9.73
N ILE A 443 -3.13 2.47 8.44
CA ILE A 443 -3.31 1.12 7.92
C ILE A 443 -2.04 0.70 7.18
N MET A 444 -1.39 -0.38 7.63
CA MET A 444 -0.10 -0.83 7.13
C MET A 444 -0.18 -2.27 6.59
N HIS A 445 0.09 -2.44 5.29
CA HIS A 445 0.15 -3.73 4.61
C HIS A 445 1.55 -4.15 4.18
N GLY A 446 2.54 -3.30 4.44
CA GLY A 446 3.94 -3.51 4.09
C GLY A 446 4.73 -2.23 4.32
N GLY A 447 5.98 -2.21 3.89
CA GLY A 447 6.86 -1.06 4.02
C GLY A 447 7.43 -0.85 5.43
N LEU A 448 7.88 0.38 5.68
CA LEU A 448 8.53 0.80 6.92
C LEU A 448 7.85 2.05 7.49
N VAL A 449 7.51 2.02 8.77
CA VAL A 449 7.12 3.20 9.55
C VAL A 449 8.17 3.44 10.62
N GLU A 450 8.77 4.63 10.66
CA GLU A 450 9.79 4.95 11.67
C GLU A 450 9.73 6.37 12.21
N TYR A 451 10.08 6.57 13.48
CA TYR A 451 10.11 7.90 14.11
C TYR A 451 8.77 8.66 13.98
N CYS A 452 7.66 7.93 14.06
CA CYS A 452 6.32 8.48 13.92
C CYS A 452 5.56 8.51 15.26
N GLN A 453 4.64 9.45 15.38
CA GLN A 453 3.68 9.52 16.47
C GLN A 453 2.28 9.23 15.91
N ILE A 454 1.63 8.16 16.38
CA ILE A 454 0.26 7.80 16.02
C ILE A 454 -0.61 8.06 17.23
N VAL A 455 -1.23 9.24 17.28
CA VAL A 455 -1.78 9.79 18.53
C VAL A 455 -3.21 10.30 18.40
N SER A 456 -4.05 10.06 19.40
CA SER A 456 -5.41 10.62 19.47
C SER A 456 -6.27 10.29 18.26
N ASN A 457 -6.06 9.13 17.64
CA ASN A 457 -6.93 8.64 16.58
C ASN A 457 -8.04 7.78 17.18
N SER A 458 -9.15 7.68 16.45
CA SER A 458 -10.26 6.85 16.84
C SER A 458 -10.87 6.13 15.64
N VAL A 459 -11.86 5.30 15.90
CA VAL A 459 -12.63 4.51 14.95
C VAL A 459 -14.08 4.58 15.40
N SER A 460 -15.05 4.63 14.48
CA SER A 460 -16.41 5.10 14.79
C SER A 460 -17.52 4.08 14.50
N SER A 461 -17.25 2.77 14.55
CA SER A 461 -18.28 1.75 14.24
C SER A 461 -18.20 0.46 15.05
N THR A 462 -19.26 -0.34 14.96
CA THR A 462 -19.29 -1.73 15.44
C THR A 462 -18.24 -2.55 14.69
N GLY A 463 -17.52 -3.40 15.40
CA GLY A 463 -16.45 -4.24 14.84
C GLY A 463 -15.10 -3.54 14.74
N CYS A 464 -14.89 -2.45 15.48
CA CYS A 464 -13.69 -1.65 15.35
C CYS A 464 -12.41 -2.35 15.79
N GLY A 465 -11.26 -1.95 15.24
CA GLY A 465 -9.99 -2.41 15.80
C GLY A 465 -8.76 -1.62 15.40
N GLY A 466 -7.78 -1.55 16.29
CA GLY A 466 -6.58 -0.74 16.10
C GLY A 466 -6.93 0.74 15.97
N GLY A 467 -7.48 1.36 17.02
CA GLY A 467 -7.87 2.78 17.00
C GLY A 467 -6.74 3.69 16.52
N GLY A 468 -5.48 3.33 16.81
CA GLY A 468 -4.30 3.96 16.24
C GLY A 468 -3.88 3.32 14.91
N ALA A 469 -3.55 2.03 14.92
CA ALA A 469 -3.00 1.35 13.75
C ALA A 469 -3.55 -0.06 13.51
N LEU A 470 -3.77 -0.40 12.25
CA LEU A 470 -3.90 -1.78 11.75
C LEU A 470 -2.63 -2.15 11.01
N ILE A 471 -1.98 -3.26 11.41
CA ILE A 471 -0.74 -3.75 10.79
C ILE A 471 -0.96 -5.20 10.34
N THR A 472 -0.78 -5.47 9.05
CA THR A 472 -0.88 -6.83 8.48
C THR A 472 0.45 -7.34 7.91
N SER A 473 1.44 -6.47 7.69
CA SER A 473 2.82 -6.83 7.33
C SER A 473 3.75 -5.61 7.45
N GLY A 474 5.04 -5.80 7.23
CA GLY A 474 6.08 -4.77 7.27
C GLY A 474 6.62 -4.46 8.67
N MET A 475 7.35 -3.35 8.80
CA MET A 475 8.03 -2.99 10.05
C MET A 475 7.62 -1.62 10.56
N MET A 476 7.14 -1.55 11.80
CA MET A 476 6.99 -0.30 12.54
C MET A 476 8.06 -0.24 13.63
N ARG A 477 8.91 0.80 13.62
CA ARG A 477 9.98 0.94 14.60
C ARG A 477 10.14 2.36 15.15
N ASN A 478 10.63 2.50 16.37
CA ASN A 478 10.96 3.82 16.95
C ASN A 478 9.74 4.77 16.93
N CYS A 479 8.55 4.24 17.17
CA CYS A 479 7.30 4.99 17.11
C CYS A 479 6.63 5.10 18.48
N THR A 480 5.82 6.14 18.64
CA THR A 480 4.92 6.31 19.78
C THR A 480 3.48 6.15 19.33
N ILE A 481 2.74 5.23 19.95
CA ILE A 481 1.34 4.97 19.67
C ILE A 481 0.56 5.29 20.94
N ALA A 482 -0.09 6.44 20.98
CA ALA A 482 -0.64 6.97 22.23
C ALA A 482 -2.05 7.52 22.14
N TYR A 483 -2.84 7.30 23.20
CA TYR A 483 -4.15 7.93 23.36
C TYR A 483 -5.14 7.65 22.22
N ASN A 484 -4.99 6.52 21.52
CA ASN A 484 -5.93 6.12 20.49
C ASN A 484 -7.10 5.35 21.11
N ILE A 485 -8.27 5.43 20.48
CA ILE A 485 -9.52 4.92 21.05
C ILE A 485 -10.27 4.06 20.04
N CYS A 486 -10.56 2.80 20.38
CA CYS A 486 -11.66 2.05 19.77
C CYS A 486 -12.84 2.05 20.75
N PRO A 487 -13.99 2.69 20.45
CA PRO A 487 -15.06 2.94 21.42
C PRO A 487 -15.81 1.67 21.88
N GLY A 488 -15.52 0.51 21.28
CA GLY A 488 -16.19 -0.75 21.57
C GLY A 488 -17.28 -1.09 20.56
N GLY A 489 -18.12 -2.07 20.91
CA GLY A 489 -19.21 -2.56 20.05
C GLY A 489 -19.07 -4.04 19.70
N SER A 490 -19.93 -4.55 18.81
CA SER A 490 -19.89 -5.96 18.39
C SER A 490 -18.58 -6.24 17.68
N TYR A 491 -17.68 -7.06 18.23
CA TYR A 491 -16.38 -7.44 17.65
C TYR A 491 -15.21 -6.45 17.78
N ALA A 492 -15.24 -5.55 18.77
CA ALA A 492 -14.14 -4.60 19.01
C ALA A 492 -12.80 -5.27 19.39
N LYS A 493 -11.67 -4.76 18.89
CA LYS A 493 -10.31 -5.33 19.03
C LYS A 493 -9.20 -4.28 19.07
N GLY A 494 -8.55 -4.06 20.21
CA GLY A 494 -7.32 -3.25 20.27
C GLY A 494 -7.59 -1.75 20.23
N GLY A 495 -7.36 -1.05 21.34
CA GLY A 495 -7.49 0.41 21.40
C GLY A 495 -6.38 1.12 20.64
N GLY A 496 -5.13 0.68 20.82
CA GLY A 496 -3.97 1.20 20.10
C GLY A 496 -3.74 0.51 18.77
N ILE A 497 -3.35 -0.76 18.82
CA ILE A 497 -2.86 -1.51 17.66
C ILE A 497 -3.69 -2.79 17.46
N MET A 498 -4.02 -3.08 16.21
CA MET A 498 -4.41 -4.40 15.78
C MET A 498 -3.32 -4.95 14.86
N LEU A 499 -2.54 -5.92 15.35
CA LEU A 499 -1.51 -6.58 14.57
C LEU A 499 -2.07 -7.92 14.08
N SER A 500 -2.61 -7.89 12.86
CA SER A 500 -3.35 -8.99 12.23
C SER A 500 -2.51 -9.66 11.13
N ASP A 501 -1.32 -10.09 11.52
CA ASP A 501 -0.40 -10.79 10.62
C ASP A 501 -0.25 -12.24 11.04
N VAL A 502 -1.06 -13.11 10.45
CA VAL A 502 -1.01 -14.55 10.71
C VAL A 502 0.25 -15.24 10.16
N TYR A 503 1.07 -14.55 9.35
CA TYR A 503 2.28 -15.08 8.72
C TYR A 503 3.57 -14.73 9.44
N SER A 504 3.50 -13.93 10.50
CA SER A 504 4.66 -13.51 11.30
C SER A 504 5.74 -12.74 10.53
N GLN A 505 5.33 -11.95 9.53
CA GLN A 505 6.12 -11.00 8.76
C GLN A 505 6.12 -9.58 9.36
N ALA A 506 5.10 -9.20 10.12
CA ALA A 506 4.98 -7.91 10.76
C ALA A 506 5.86 -7.82 12.01
N THR A 507 6.60 -6.72 12.14
CA THR A 507 7.42 -6.43 13.32
C THR A 507 7.08 -5.07 13.90
N LEU A 508 6.73 -5.05 15.19
CA LEU A 508 6.67 -3.84 16.01
C LEU A 508 7.92 -3.81 16.90
N ARG A 509 8.78 -2.81 16.72
CA ARG A 509 10.09 -2.77 17.36
C ARG A 509 10.38 -1.45 18.03
N ASN A 510 10.92 -1.47 19.24
CA ASN A 510 11.42 -0.26 19.89
C ASN A 510 10.37 0.87 19.94
N CYS A 511 9.12 0.50 20.24
CA CYS A 511 7.98 1.40 20.25
C CYS A 511 7.42 1.59 21.66
N LEU A 512 6.87 2.78 21.91
CA LEU A 512 6.07 3.08 23.08
C LEU A 512 4.58 2.99 22.73
N VAL A 513 3.82 2.14 23.42
CA VAL A 513 2.37 2.00 23.27
C VAL A 513 1.71 2.38 24.59
N MET A 514 1.11 3.56 24.65
CA MET A 514 0.67 4.12 25.93
C MET A 514 -0.71 4.79 25.92
N GLY A 515 -1.45 4.69 27.02
CA GLY A 515 -2.68 5.48 27.20
C GLY A 515 -3.80 5.18 26.19
N ASN A 516 -3.70 4.08 25.42
CA ASN A 516 -4.72 3.71 24.44
C ASN A 516 -5.90 3.03 25.15
N ALA A 517 -7.09 3.18 24.56
CA ALA A 517 -8.31 2.66 25.17
C ALA A 517 -9.18 1.88 24.20
N MET A 518 -9.72 0.77 24.69
CA MET A 518 -10.75 0.00 24.00
C MET A 518 -12.03 0.00 24.83
N GLY A 519 -13.19 0.30 24.26
CA GLY A 519 -14.47 -0.03 24.87
C GLY A 519 -14.74 -1.53 24.77
N THR A 520 -15.43 -2.11 25.75
CA THR A 520 -15.77 -3.54 25.75
C THR A 520 -16.51 -4.02 24.48
N SER A 521 -16.25 -5.27 24.08
CA SER A 521 -16.87 -5.92 22.92
C SER A 521 -17.99 -6.89 23.31
N GLN A 522 -19.06 -7.02 22.53
CA GLN A 522 -20.14 -7.97 22.84
C GLN A 522 -19.76 -9.45 22.62
N TYR A 523 -18.85 -9.73 21.68
CA TYR A 523 -18.63 -11.09 21.16
C TYR A 523 -17.16 -11.52 21.10
N THR A 524 -16.21 -10.59 21.21
CA THR A 524 -14.77 -10.88 21.09
C THR A 524 -14.01 -10.44 22.32
N ALA A 525 -12.91 -11.11 22.57
CA ALA A 525 -11.87 -10.56 23.41
C ALA A 525 -11.06 -9.52 22.63
N GLY A 526 -10.57 -8.51 23.34
CA GLY A 526 -9.69 -7.47 22.83
C GLY A 526 -8.91 -6.83 23.96
N ALA A 527 -8.01 -5.92 23.60
CA ALA A 527 -7.17 -5.21 24.56
C ALA A 527 -7.19 -3.69 24.44
N GLY A 528 -6.83 -3.01 25.53
CA GLY A 528 -6.59 -1.56 25.54
C GLY A 528 -5.43 -1.18 24.63
N ALA A 529 -4.28 -1.84 24.78
CA ALA A 529 -3.10 -1.55 23.99
C ALA A 529 -3.14 -2.21 22.61
N MET A 530 -3.06 -3.55 22.58
CA MET A 530 -2.83 -4.28 21.33
C MET A 530 -3.45 -5.67 21.31
N VAL A 531 -4.01 -6.04 20.15
CA VAL A 531 -4.32 -7.43 19.83
C VAL A 531 -3.22 -8.00 18.95
N LEU A 532 -2.58 -9.08 19.41
CA LEU A 532 -1.49 -9.77 18.70
C LEU A 532 -2.02 -11.07 18.08
N GLN A 533 -2.21 -11.06 16.76
CA GLN A 533 -2.66 -12.21 15.96
C GLN A 533 -1.54 -12.86 15.13
N GLY A 534 -0.30 -12.49 15.43
CA GLY A 534 0.94 -13.01 14.90
C GLY A 534 2.00 -11.91 14.87
N GLY A 535 3.08 -12.09 14.12
CA GLY A 535 4.18 -11.11 14.10
C GLY A 535 5.09 -11.14 15.33
N ARG A 536 5.99 -10.15 15.39
CA ARG A 536 7.02 -10.00 16.44
C ARG A 536 6.91 -8.65 17.11
N VAL A 537 6.93 -8.65 18.44
CA VAL A 537 7.01 -7.45 19.28
C VAL A 537 8.36 -7.47 19.98
N GLU A 538 9.21 -6.49 19.70
CA GLU A 538 10.60 -6.47 20.15
C GLU A 538 10.93 -5.16 20.84
N ASN A 539 11.47 -5.20 22.05
CA ASN A 539 11.92 -3.98 22.77
C ASN A 539 10.84 -2.90 22.88
N CYS A 540 9.59 -3.29 23.10
CA CYS A 540 8.49 -2.32 23.24
C CYS A 540 8.16 -2.06 24.71
N THR A 541 7.69 -0.86 25.01
CA THR A 541 7.09 -0.53 26.31
C THR A 541 5.59 -0.32 26.12
N ILE A 542 4.77 -1.15 26.76
CA ILE A 542 3.31 -1.18 26.61
C ILE A 542 2.69 -0.91 27.99
N VAL A 543 2.20 0.30 28.19
CA VAL A 543 1.94 0.85 29.53
C VAL A 543 0.70 1.73 29.60
N ASP A 544 -0.02 1.72 30.72
CA ASP A 544 -1.16 2.60 30.99
C ASP A 544 -2.28 2.54 29.93
N ASN A 545 -2.45 1.40 29.25
CA ASN A 545 -3.57 1.19 28.34
C ASN A 545 -4.76 0.59 29.10
N ASP A 546 -5.99 0.89 28.65
CA ASP A 546 -7.20 0.52 29.38
C ASP A 546 -8.28 -0.12 28.51
N VAL A 547 -9.04 -1.04 29.10
CA VAL A 547 -10.33 -1.47 28.53
C VAL A 547 -11.48 -0.85 29.33
N ARG A 548 -12.25 0.05 28.72
CA ARG A 548 -13.36 0.77 29.35
C ARG A 548 -14.66 -0.01 29.26
N GLN A 549 -15.42 -0.10 30.36
CA GLN A 549 -16.73 -0.74 30.35
C GLN A 549 -17.74 0.14 29.59
N THR A 550 -18.01 -0.21 28.35
CA THR A 550 -18.95 0.54 27.48
C THR A 550 -20.20 -0.28 27.14
N HIS A 551 -20.23 -1.58 27.49
CA HIS A 551 -21.36 -2.46 27.30
C HIS A 551 -21.59 -3.34 28.54
N PRO A 552 -22.84 -3.50 29.05
CA PRO A 552 -23.12 -4.25 30.28
C PRO A 552 -22.74 -5.73 30.23
N LYS A 553 -22.79 -6.35 29.03
CA LYS A 553 -22.34 -7.72 28.76
C LYS A 553 -20.98 -7.78 28.05
N GLY A 554 -20.28 -6.65 28.06
CA GLY A 554 -19.08 -6.45 27.27
C GLY A 554 -17.89 -7.25 27.81
N ILE A 555 -17.17 -7.90 26.91
CA ILE A 555 -15.95 -8.65 27.14
C ILE A 555 -14.77 -7.74 26.83
N GLY A 556 -13.87 -7.63 27.81
CA GLY A 556 -12.54 -7.06 27.71
C GLY A 556 -11.60 -7.98 28.45
N ARG A 557 -10.52 -8.47 27.82
CA ARG A 557 -9.68 -9.52 28.44
C ARG A 557 -8.36 -9.03 28.97
N ASP A 558 -7.77 -8.02 28.34
CA ASP A 558 -6.41 -7.56 28.65
C ASP A 558 -6.33 -6.04 28.55
N GLY A 559 -5.75 -5.35 29.52
CA GLY A 559 -5.39 -3.93 29.34
C GLY A 559 -4.24 -3.78 28.33
N GLY A 560 -3.23 -4.65 28.45
CA GLY A 560 -2.01 -4.63 27.63
C GLY A 560 -2.16 -5.38 26.32
N ILE A 561 -1.69 -6.63 26.26
CA ILE A 561 -1.70 -7.45 25.04
C ILE A 561 -2.73 -8.56 25.14
N HIS A 562 -3.71 -8.55 24.24
CA HIS A 562 -4.53 -9.73 24.00
C HIS A 562 -3.83 -10.64 22.97
N TRP A 563 -3.20 -11.70 23.48
CA TRP A 563 -2.43 -12.64 22.67
C TRP A 563 -3.32 -13.73 22.06
N THR A 564 -3.14 -13.98 20.77
CA THR A 564 -3.71 -15.15 20.08
C THR A 564 -2.66 -15.92 19.30
N ARG A 565 -1.64 -15.23 18.74
CA ARG A 565 -0.42 -15.78 18.12
C ARG A 565 0.71 -14.74 18.20
N GLY A 566 1.91 -15.09 17.76
CA GLY A 566 3.06 -14.19 17.66
C GLY A 566 4.00 -14.27 18.87
N THR A 567 5.08 -13.50 18.83
CA THR A 567 6.14 -13.54 19.87
C THR A 567 6.41 -12.16 20.44
N VAL A 568 6.77 -12.13 21.72
CA VAL A 568 7.13 -10.91 22.44
C VAL A 568 8.49 -11.11 23.09
N VAL A 569 9.44 -10.21 22.82
CA VAL A 569 10.81 -10.29 23.33
C VAL A 569 11.31 -8.94 23.81
N ASN A 570 12.13 -8.93 24.86
CA ASN A 570 12.76 -7.74 25.42
C ASN A 570 11.77 -6.62 25.78
N SER A 571 10.50 -6.94 26.04
CA SER A 571 9.45 -5.92 26.13
C SER A 571 8.97 -5.77 27.57
N ILE A 572 8.47 -4.56 27.90
CA ILE A 572 7.86 -4.25 29.19
C ILE A 572 6.36 -4.08 28.97
N ILE A 573 5.55 -4.79 29.74
CA ILE A 573 4.10 -4.67 29.74
C ILE A 573 3.65 -4.44 31.18
N ASP A 574 3.35 -3.19 31.55
CA ASP A 574 3.09 -2.83 32.95
C ASP A 574 1.94 -1.84 33.15
N GLY A 575 1.25 -2.06 34.28
CA GLY A 575 0.01 -1.47 34.77
C GLY A 575 -0.96 -0.97 33.71
N ASN A 576 -1.20 -1.82 32.72
CA ASN A 576 -2.38 -1.73 31.89
C ASN A 576 -3.60 -2.23 32.68
N THR A 577 -4.77 -1.67 32.42
CA THR A 577 -5.96 -1.93 33.21
C THR A 577 -7.14 -2.43 32.40
N ILE A 578 -8.08 -3.04 33.11
CA ILE A 578 -9.45 -3.24 32.68
C ILE A 578 -10.34 -2.49 33.66
N PHE A 579 -11.26 -1.72 33.10
CA PHE A 579 -12.22 -0.87 33.80
C PHE A 579 -11.54 0.15 34.74
N ALA A 580 -10.34 0.62 34.36
CA ALA A 580 -9.49 1.52 35.13
C ALA A 580 -9.09 1.04 36.54
N THR A 581 -9.50 -0.16 36.97
CA THR A 581 -9.31 -0.62 38.37
C THR A 581 -8.64 -1.98 38.48
N GLN A 582 -8.77 -2.85 37.48
CA GLN A 582 -8.16 -4.17 37.49
C GLN A 582 -6.86 -4.14 36.67
N THR A 583 -5.71 -4.31 37.30
CA THR A 583 -4.45 -4.51 36.56
C THR A 583 -4.54 -5.81 35.76
N ASN A 584 -4.27 -5.73 34.46
CA ASN A 584 -4.22 -6.88 33.58
C ASN A 584 -3.36 -6.54 32.34
N ASN A 585 -2.11 -6.99 32.36
CA ASN A 585 -1.16 -6.73 31.30
C ASN A 585 -1.25 -7.77 30.19
N VAL A 586 -1.26 -9.05 30.57
CA VAL A 586 -1.30 -10.21 29.67
C VAL A 586 -2.03 -11.38 30.32
N SER A 587 -2.97 -12.01 29.62
CA SER A 587 -3.75 -13.15 30.15
C SER A 587 -3.58 -14.46 29.36
N ALA A 588 -2.78 -14.48 28.29
CA ALA A 588 -2.64 -15.64 27.41
C ALA A 588 -1.27 -15.68 26.72
N GLY A 589 -0.90 -16.88 26.22
CA GLY A 589 0.30 -17.06 25.41
C GLY A 589 1.63 -16.91 26.15
N LEU A 590 1.65 -17.12 27.47
CA LEU A 590 2.79 -16.80 28.34
C LEU A 590 4.13 -17.43 27.91
N SER A 591 4.10 -18.59 27.23
CA SER A 591 5.31 -19.23 26.67
C SER A 591 5.89 -18.52 25.46
N SER A 592 5.15 -17.61 24.81
CA SER A 592 5.58 -16.81 23.65
C SER A 592 6.27 -15.50 24.05
N TYR A 593 6.38 -15.24 25.35
CA TYR A 593 7.12 -14.13 25.94
C TYR A 593 8.50 -14.63 26.37
N SER A 594 9.54 -13.88 26.01
CA SER A 594 10.91 -14.18 26.40
C SER A 594 11.67 -12.90 26.73
N SER A 595 12.57 -12.97 27.71
CA SER A 595 13.35 -11.81 28.18
C SER A 595 12.47 -10.56 28.36
N SER A 596 11.24 -10.72 28.87
CA SER A 596 10.24 -9.67 28.96
C SER A 596 9.76 -9.47 30.41
N CYS A 597 9.27 -8.28 30.73
CA CYS A 597 8.88 -7.88 32.07
C CYS A 597 7.37 -7.61 32.14
N ALA A 598 6.64 -8.42 32.91
CA ALA A 598 5.26 -8.19 33.29
C ALA A 598 4.91 -9.02 34.55
N PRO A 599 4.08 -8.50 35.48
CA PRO A 599 3.70 -9.21 36.71
C PRO A 599 3.14 -10.63 36.52
N GLU A 600 2.48 -10.86 35.39
CA GLU A 600 1.82 -12.12 35.04
C GLU A 600 2.77 -13.17 34.43
N LEU A 601 4.01 -12.80 34.12
CA LEU A 601 5.02 -13.74 33.62
C LEU A 601 5.69 -14.49 34.78
N THR A 602 6.16 -15.71 34.51
CA THR A 602 6.93 -16.47 35.51
C THR A 602 8.38 -16.03 35.51
N ALA A 603 8.86 -15.49 36.63
CA ALA A 603 10.26 -15.10 36.80
C ALA A 603 11.24 -16.23 36.46
N GLY A 604 12.29 -15.92 35.70
CA GLY A 604 13.35 -16.85 35.31
C GLY A 604 12.99 -17.79 34.16
N VAL A 605 11.71 -17.96 33.80
CA VAL A 605 11.31 -18.74 32.63
C VAL A 605 11.56 -17.92 31.37
N ASN A 606 12.30 -18.45 30.41
CA ASN A 606 12.70 -17.76 29.17
C ASN A 606 13.38 -16.40 29.39
N GLY A 607 13.98 -16.16 30.57
CA GLY A 607 14.56 -14.88 30.95
C GLY A 607 13.53 -13.81 31.36
N ASN A 608 12.27 -14.18 31.59
CA ASN A 608 11.23 -13.23 31.97
C ASN A 608 11.36 -12.74 33.42
N ILE A 609 10.78 -11.56 33.67
CA ILE A 609 10.78 -10.86 34.95
C ILE A 609 9.34 -10.57 35.36
N SER A 610 8.98 -10.92 36.59
CA SER A 610 7.67 -10.61 37.19
C SER A 610 7.69 -9.38 38.10
N ASP A 611 8.87 -8.93 38.51
CA ASP A 611 8.99 -7.74 39.36
C ASP A 611 8.64 -6.47 38.57
N PRO A 612 8.03 -5.46 39.21
CA PRO A 612 7.69 -4.21 38.55
C PRO A 612 8.91 -3.56 37.88
N PRO A 613 8.76 -2.95 36.69
CA PRO A 613 9.88 -2.41 35.94
C PRO A 613 10.53 -1.18 36.58
N GLN A 614 9.91 -0.54 37.57
CA GLN A 614 10.44 0.65 38.26
C GLN A 614 10.79 1.80 37.30
N PHE A 615 9.76 2.49 36.78
CA PHE A 615 9.96 3.69 35.96
C PHE A 615 10.42 4.90 36.79
N VAL A 616 11.11 5.84 36.14
CA VAL A 616 11.55 7.11 36.75
C VAL A 616 10.36 7.94 37.26
N ASP A 617 9.34 8.14 36.42
CA ASP A 617 8.11 8.84 36.80
C ASP A 617 6.95 8.39 35.89
N ARG A 618 6.29 7.29 36.27
CA ARG A 618 5.16 6.74 35.51
C ARG A 618 3.97 7.72 35.44
N ALA A 619 3.67 8.40 36.55
CA ALA A 619 2.52 9.31 36.62
C ALA A 619 2.70 10.55 35.73
N GLY A 620 3.94 11.02 35.56
CA GLY A 620 4.31 12.06 34.60
C GLY A 620 4.56 11.57 33.16
N GLY A 621 4.38 10.28 32.86
CA GLY A 621 4.59 9.71 31.52
C GLY A 621 6.07 9.45 31.16
N ASN A 622 6.96 9.44 32.14
CA ASN A 622 8.37 9.10 31.96
C ASN A 622 8.64 7.62 32.24
N TYR A 623 8.52 6.81 31.19
CA TYR A 623 8.70 5.35 31.23
C TYR A 623 10.14 4.87 31.05
N ARG A 624 11.13 5.73 31.27
CA ARG A 624 12.54 5.29 31.38
C ARG A 624 12.71 4.48 32.65
N LEU A 625 13.57 3.47 32.62
CA LEU A 625 13.87 2.66 33.80
C LEU A 625 14.68 3.48 34.81
N ALA A 626 14.30 3.40 36.08
CA ALA A 626 15.05 4.01 37.16
C ALA A 626 16.31 3.18 37.48
N LYS A 627 17.27 3.81 38.17
CA LYS A 627 18.46 3.12 38.68
C LYS A 627 18.04 1.98 39.62
N GLY A 628 18.51 0.76 39.33
CA GLY A 628 18.17 -0.43 40.12
C GLY A 628 16.93 -1.19 39.63
N SER A 629 16.32 -0.73 38.53
CA SER A 629 15.22 -1.45 37.89
C SER A 629 15.65 -2.88 37.54
N PRO A 630 14.75 -3.87 37.74
CA PRO A 630 15.03 -5.25 37.36
C PRO A 630 15.14 -5.43 35.84
N GLY A 631 14.64 -4.49 35.02
CA GLY A 631 14.73 -4.56 33.56
C GLY A 631 16.08 -4.17 32.97
N LEU A 632 17.02 -3.66 33.78
CA LEU A 632 18.33 -3.18 33.32
C LEU A 632 19.27 -4.33 32.96
N ASN A 633 19.79 -4.30 31.74
CA ASN A 633 20.74 -5.25 31.14
C ASN A 633 20.26 -6.71 31.22
N GLN A 634 18.94 -6.93 31.25
CA GLN A 634 18.34 -8.28 31.32
C GLN A 634 17.80 -8.77 29.98
N GLY A 635 17.78 -7.94 28.95
CA GLY A 635 17.33 -8.34 27.62
C GLY A 635 18.35 -9.23 26.89
N VAL A 636 17.89 -9.78 25.77
CA VAL A 636 18.73 -10.53 24.82
C VAL A 636 19.14 -9.61 23.67
N ASN A 637 20.42 -9.61 23.29
CA ASN A 637 20.87 -8.84 22.13
C ASN A 637 20.36 -9.52 20.85
N LEU A 638 19.40 -8.90 20.20
CA LEU A 638 18.83 -9.39 18.94
C LEU A 638 19.73 -9.01 17.77
N ALA A 639 19.65 -9.74 16.66
CA ALA A 639 20.51 -9.53 15.50
C ALA A 639 20.45 -8.11 14.90
N TRP A 640 19.36 -7.37 15.11
CA TRP A 640 19.22 -6.00 14.63
C TRP A 640 19.95 -4.97 15.51
N MET A 641 20.39 -5.36 16.70
CA MET A 641 21.06 -4.48 17.66
C MET A 641 22.55 -4.37 17.36
N ASP A 642 22.86 -3.90 16.15
CA ASP A 642 24.22 -3.57 15.76
C ASP A 642 24.67 -2.22 16.37
N ALA A 643 25.88 -1.78 16.04
CA ALA A 643 26.45 -0.55 16.57
C ALA A 643 25.70 0.74 16.17
N ALA A 644 24.85 0.69 15.13
CA ALA A 644 24.04 1.81 14.67
C ALA A 644 22.61 1.80 15.26
N ALA A 645 22.21 0.70 15.90
CA ALA A 645 20.90 0.59 16.53
C ALA A 645 20.79 1.54 17.72
N VAL A 646 19.67 2.27 17.78
CA VAL A 646 19.35 3.21 18.86
C VAL A 646 18.00 2.91 19.51
N ASP A 647 17.85 3.32 20.77
CA ASP A 647 16.60 3.34 21.50
C ASP A 647 15.68 4.50 21.05
N LEU A 648 14.53 4.67 21.69
CA LEU A 648 13.57 5.71 21.34
C LEU A 648 14.07 7.15 21.65
N ASP A 649 15.10 7.30 22.48
CA ASP A 649 15.77 8.56 22.79
C ASP A 649 17.01 8.82 21.94
N ASN A 650 17.26 7.97 20.94
CA ASN A 650 18.44 8.04 20.08
C ASN A 650 19.77 7.72 20.81
N HIS A 651 19.73 6.93 21.89
CA HIS A 651 20.91 6.36 22.54
C HIS A 651 21.24 4.98 21.97
N PRO A 652 22.53 4.55 21.92
CA PRO A 652 22.90 3.21 21.46
C PRO A 652 22.14 2.10 22.17
N ARG A 653 21.62 1.12 21.42
CA ARG A 653 20.73 0.09 21.95
C ARG A 653 21.44 -0.96 22.81
N VAL A 654 22.73 -1.17 22.63
CA VAL A 654 23.55 -2.03 23.50
C VAL A 654 24.70 -1.19 24.02
N ARG A 655 24.60 -0.74 25.27
CA ARG A 655 25.65 0.11 25.90
C ARG A 655 26.67 -0.67 26.71
N THR A 656 26.24 -1.77 27.34
CA THR A 656 27.13 -2.63 28.12
C THR A 656 27.23 -4.01 27.45
N LEU A 657 26.93 -5.09 28.17
CA LEU A 657 26.92 -6.46 27.67
C LEU A 657 25.56 -6.86 27.09
N ARG A 658 24.45 -6.34 27.64
CA ARG A 658 23.08 -6.70 27.25
C ARG A 658 22.20 -5.47 27.18
N VAL A 659 21.24 -5.50 26.28
CA VAL A 659 20.19 -4.49 26.12
C VAL A 659 19.26 -4.42 27.33
N ASP A 660 18.74 -3.24 27.64
CA ASP A 660 17.65 -3.08 28.61
C ASP A 660 16.31 -3.56 28.02
N MET A 661 15.39 -4.04 28.87
CA MET A 661 14.03 -4.32 28.41
C MET A 661 13.27 -3.02 28.11
N GLY A 662 12.36 -3.05 27.13
CA GLY A 662 11.52 -1.91 26.73
C GLY A 662 12.16 -1.04 25.65
N CYS A 663 11.51 0.10 25.34
CA CYS A 663 11.89 0.97 24.22
C CYS A 663 12.97 2.02 24.54
N TYR A 664 13.42 2.10 25.79
CA TYR A 664 14.48 3.01 26.24
C TYR A 664 15.66 2.21 26.80
N GLU A 665 16.86 2.72 26.57
CA GLU A 665 18.09 2.29 27.23
C GLU A 665 18.40 3.26 28.37
N TYR A 666 18.82 2.73 29.52
CA TYR A 666 19.16 3.52 30.69
C TYR A 666 20.44 4.32 30.49
N MET A 667 20.32 5.62 30.78
CA MET A 667 21.45 6.54 30.78
C MET A 667 21.82 6.89 32.22
N PRO A 668 23.01 6.50 32.70
CA PRO A 668 23.48 6.95 34.00
C PRO A 668 23.68 8.48 33.98
N PRO A 669 23.47 9.17 35.12
CA PRO A 669 23.74 10.60 35.21
C PRO A 669 25.17 10.95 34.78
N PRO A 670 25.41 12.13 34.18
CA PRO A 670 26.75 12.60 33.86
C PRO A 670 27.70 12.50 35.06
N GLY A 671 28.92 12.00 34.84
CA GLY A 671 29.94 11.83 35.89
C GLY A 671 29.93 10.49 36.62
N SER A 672 29.09 9.53 36.21
CA SER A 672 29.09 8.17 36.75
C SER A 672 30.29 7.35 36.26
N ILE A 673 31.03 6.71 37.19
CA ILE A 673 32.12 5.77 36.87
C ILE A 673 31.55 4.35 36.74
N ILE A 674 31.80 3.70 35.60
CA ILE A 674 31.51 2.26 35.40
C ILE A 674 32.74 1.47 35.82
N LEU A 675 32.62 0.68 36.88
CA LEU A 675 33.62 -0.32 37.26
C LEU A 675 33.23 -1.65 36.61
N LEU A 676 33.95 -2.03 35.56
CA LEU A 676 33.87 -3.38 34.99
C LEU A 676 34.58 -4.34 35.97
N ARG A 677 33.86 -5.36 36.44
CA ARG A 677 34.43 -6.49 37.19
C ARG A 677 34.53 -7.70 36.30
#